data_AF-A0A3E4WID4-F1
#
_entry.id   AF-A0A3E4WID4-F1
#
_cell.length_a   1.000
_cell.length_b   1.000
_cell.length_c   1.000
_cell.angle_alpha   90.00
_cell.angle_beta   90.00
_cell.angle_gamma   90.00
#
_symmetry.space_group_name_H-M   'P 1'
#
loop_
_entity.id
_entity.type
_entity.pdbx_description
1 polymer ?
#
loop_
_entity_poly.entity_id
_entity_poly.type
_entity_poly.pdbx_seq_one_letter_code
_entity_poly.pdbx_strand_id
1 'polypeptide(L)'
;MKKLLIPAFAFWLSCLFPSCTSTSPNHFLKEADYRNKVEADFGQKKEILNRGNLFDIFNEDMSLEEREAMMFLYAYMTPGDISDYSGEFYLKNVRLALQNRKETSWGAGIPDMIFRHFVLPVRVNNENLDNAREVFRQELMPRVEKLSMYDAVLEVNHWCHEKVIYTPTDIRTSAPMATVKTAYGRCGEESTFLVVALRAVGIPARQVYTPRWAHTDDNHAWVEAWVDGKWYFLGACEPEPVLNLGWFNAPASRGMLMHTKVFGAYDGPEEVMKTTANYTEINIIDNYGQSAPVTVTVVDAQGKAVEGAHVEFKIYNYAEFFTVANKTTDAQGKASLSAGLGDMVVYASANDHFGLQKVSFGKDKEVTLTLSHRPGDVFTDTLHIVPPAEKANFPEVTDAQRKENNRRMAQEDSIRNAYVASFPTEEKAKAFAEGLKLDVNQTSTYILKSRGNHADIMQFLSNAAEKGQGARALELLSTLADKDLRDTPCSILEDHLYATDAKADVKEVLAPRIATEMLTPYRTYLQKALSAELAAQIKADPQVLMKWCKDSLSIRNDLSTIFTITSPEGVWRSRVTDSQSRDIFFVAAARSLGIPAWKDEVNGNICYRLNGKPVLVDFESSEGGSLSEGVLKATYQAIPRLDNPKYYTHFTLSKYDNGTFQLQNHPEDASWASLLKNGSSMSTGYYMMVTGSRMANGGVLIQVSFFSVDKGKTTVTPLCMRNNTEEVRVIGSFNSEALYTRPGTDEQVSVLNTTGRGYYIVGVLGVGQEPTNHALKDIEVKKAEFEKWGRTIVLLFTDEAAYKKFDRKEFPNLPSNVVFGIDKDGSILKMIAENMKLGSKPTLPVIILGDTFNRVVFESHGYTIGMGEQLLHVIHGL
;
A
#
# COMPACT_ATOMS: atom_id res chain seq x y z
N MET A 1 -39.82 -51.80 77.88
CA MET A 1 -38.79 -50.94 78.49
C MET A 1 -37.66 -50.74 77.48
N LYS A 2 -37.27 -49.47 77.24
CA LYS A 2 -36.03 -48.96 76.60
C LYS A 2 -35.48 -49.61 75.30
N LYS A 3 -35.67 -48.86 74.20
CA LYS A 3 -34.70 -48.33 73.20
C LYS A 3 -33.80 -49.25 72.33
N LEU A 4 -33.63 -48.73 71.09
CA LEU A 4 -32.58 -48.87 70.06
C LEU A 4 -32.72 -50.11 69.14
N LEU A 5 -32.53 -50.07 67.82
CA LEU A 5 -32.08 -49.05 66.85
C LEU A 5 -32.50 -49.49 65.42
N ILE A 6 -32.53 -48.52 64.52
CA ILE A 6 -32.94 -48.47 63.09
C ILE A 6 -32.34 -49.57 62.18
N PRO A 7 -33.09 -50.09 61.17
CA PRO A 7 -32.49 -50.63 59.95
C PRO A 7 -32.81 -49.80 58.70
N ALA A 8 -31.83 -49.77 57.80
CA ALA A 8 -31.89 -49.18 56.47
C ALA A 8 -32.95 -49.87 55.60
N PHE A 9 -33.72 -49.09 54.85
CA PHE A 9 -34.63 -49.59 53.82
C PHE A 9 -34.28 -48.99 52.46
N ALA A 10 -33.84 -49.87 51.56
CA ALA A 10 -33.78 -49.61 50.14
C ALA A 10 -35.20 -49.63 49.57
N PHE A 11 -35.55 -48.64 48.75
CA PHE A 11 -36.72 -48.68 47.89
C PHE A 11 -36.34 -48.23 46.49
N TRP A 12 -36.53 -49.14 45.54
CA TRP A 12 -36.54 -48.88 44.11
C TRP A 12 -37.66 -47.89 43.77
N LEU A 13 -37.33 -46.83 43.02
CA LEU A 13 -38.30 -46.01 42.31
C LEU A 13 -37.86 -45.81 40.86
N SER A 14 -38.83 -46.02 39.98
CA SER A 14 -38.83 -45.90 38.53
C SER A 14 -38.62 -44.46 38.04
N CYS A 15 -37.75 -44.28 37.04
CA CYS A 15 -37.70 -43.08 36.20
C CYS A 15 -37.75 -43.46 34.72
N LEU A 16 -38.90 -43.22 34.09
CA LEU A 16 -39.05 -43.10 32.64
C LEU A 16 -38.48 -41.74 32.22
N PHE A 17 -37.38 -41.76 31.47
CA PHE A 17 -36.85 -40.57 30.79
C PHE A 17 -37.47 -40.45 29.39
N PRO A 18 -37.98 -39.28 28.97
CA PRO A 18 -38.25 -39.04 27.57
C PRO A 18 -36.93 -38.77 26.85
N SER A 19 -36.60 -39.60 25.86
CA SER A 19 -35.55 -39.34 24.88
C SER A 19 -35.92 -38.14 24.02
N CYS A 20 -35.37 -36.97 24.33
CA CYS A 20 -35.28 -35.83 23.44
C CYS A 20 -33.81 -35.54 23.13
N THR A 21 -33.24 -36.26 22.16
CA THR A 21 -32.01 -35.82 21.49
C THR A 21 -32.41 -34.99 20.26
N SER A 22 -32.80 -33.72 20.48
CA SER A 22 -32.71 -32.72 19.42
C SER A 22 -31.30 -32.13 19.47
N THR A 23 -30.36 -32.75 18.77
CA THR A 23 -29.08 -32.11 18.48
C THR A 23 -29.37 -30.93 17.55
N SER A 24 -29.31 -29.71 18.07
CA SER A 24 -29.34 -28.50 17.25
C SER A 24 -28.28 -28.63 16.15
N PRO A 25 -28.55 -28.23 14.89
CA PRO A 25 -27.56 -28.28 13.83
C PRO A 25 -26.32 -27.47 14.24
N ASN A 26 -25.12 -27.99 13.96
CA ASN A 26 -23.87 -27.26 14.23
C ASN A 26 -23.68 -26.16 13.17
N HIS A 27 -24.28 -25.00 13.40
CA HIS A 27 -24.17 -23.81 12.55
C HIS A 27 -22.80 -23.14 12.70
N PHE A 28 -22.20 -22.72 11.59
CA PHE A 28 -21.06 -21.80 11.55
C PHE A 28 -21.49 -20.37 11.91
N LEU A 29 -22.62 -19.93 11.37
CA LEU A 29 -23.23 -18.63 11.68
C LEU A 29 -24.21 -18.81 12.84
N LYS A 30 -23.70 -18.77 14.07
CA LYS A 30 -24.49 -19.13 15.27
C LYS A 30 -25.57 -18.11 15.59
N GLU A 31 -25.27 -16.82 15.45
CA GLU A 31 -26.21 -15.73 15.73
C GLU A 31 -27.30 -15.69 14.65
N ALA A 32 -28.57 -15.84 15.05
CA ALA A 32 -29.68 -15.99 14.10
C ALA A 32 -29.89 -14.76 13.22
N ASP A 33 -29.84 -13.55 13.79
CA ASP A 33 -30.01 -12.30 13.03
C ASP A 33 -28.86 -12.10 12.04
N TYR A 34 -27.63 -12.43 12.47
CA TYR A 34 -26.46 -12.39 11.61
C TYR A 34 -26.56 -13.38 10.45
N ARG A 35 -26.97 -14.63 10.75
CA ARG A 35 -27.17 -15.67 9.73
C ARG A 35 -28.21 -15.24 8.71
N ASN A 36 -29.37 -14.73 9.16
CA ASN A 36 -30.41 -14.21 8.28
C ASN A 36 -29.89 -13.07 7.38
N LYS A 37 -29.07 -12.18 7.93
CA LYS A 37 -28.44 -11.11 7.16
C LYS A 37 -27.50 -11.66 6.08
N VAL A 38 -26.63 -12.61 6.42
CA VAL A 38 -25.73 -13.25 5.44
C VAL A 38 -26.51 -13.98 4.35
N GLU A 39 -27.58 -14.70 4.72
CA GLU A 39 -28.46 -15.38 3.75
C GLU A 39 -29.11 -14.38 2.77
N ALA A 40 -29.59 -13.24 3.28
CA ALA A 40 -30.17 -12.18 2.47
C ALA A 40 -29.13 -11.52 1.54
N ASP A 41 -27.96 -11.14 2.08
CA ASP A 41 -26.88 -10.51 1.31
C ASP A 41 -26.35 -11.46 0.22
N PHE A 42 -26.22 -12.76 0.54
CA PHE A 42 -25.89 -13.81 -0.43
C PHE A 42 -26.94 -13.95 -1.53
N GLY A 43 -28.23 -13.98 -1.16
CA GLY A 43 -29.35 -14.04 -2.10
C GLY A 43 -29.32 -12.86 -3.08
N GLN A 44 -29.16 -11.64 -2.56
CA GLN A 44 -29.05 -10.43 -3.37
C GLN A 44 -27.83 -10.47 -4.31
N LYS A 45 -26.68 -10.92 -3.81
CA LYS A 45 -25.47 -11.06 -4.64
C LYS A 45 -25.72 -12.03 -5.80
N LYS A 46 -26.36 -13.17 -5.55
CA LYS A 46 -26.68 -14.19 -6.55
C LYS A 46 -27.66 -13.69 -7.61
N GLU A 47 -28.65 -12.88 -7.23
CA GLU A 47 -29.59 -12.26 -8.17
C GLU A 47 -28.90 -11.27 -9.11
N ILE A 48 -27.94 -10.50 -8.60
CA ILE A 48 -27.15 -9.53 -9.39
C ILE A 48 -26.17 -10.27 -10.32
N LEU A 49 -25.42 -11.24 -9.79
CA LEU A 49 -24.42 -12.03 -10.52
C LEU A 49 -25.03 -13.31 -11.12
N ASN A 50 -26.10 -13.15 -11.90
CA ASN A 50 -26.91 -14.26 -12.42
C ASN A 50 -26.42 -14.88 -13.75
N ARG A 51 -25.26 -14.46 -14.26
CA ARG A 51 -24.67 -14.97 -15.51
C ARG A 51 -23.37 -15.71 -15.24
N GLY A 52 -23.02 -16.63 -16.13
CA GLY A 52 -21.70 -17.27 -16.13
C GLY A 52 -21.51 -18.37 -15.09
N ASN A 53 -22.61 -18.94 -14.55
CA ASN A 53 -22.59 -20.10 -13.65
C ASN A 53 -21.73 -19.90 -12.39
N LEU A 54 -21.64 -18.66 -11.91
CA LEU A 54 -20.70 -18.24 -10.87
C LEU A 54 -20.98 -18.84 -9.47
N PHE A 55 -22.16 -19.45 -9.28
CA PHE A 55 -22.61 -20.03 -8.00
C PHE A 55 -22.80 -21.55 -8.07
N ASP A 56 -22.37 -22.22 -9.15
CA ASP A 56 -22.61 -23.66 -9.35
C ASP A 56 -21.96 -24.53 -8.27
N ILE A 57 -20.91 -24.05 -7.61
CA ILE A 57 -20.25 -24.73 -6.48
C ILE A 57 -21.22 -25.08 -5.35
N PHE A 58 -22.31 -24.32 -5.16
CA PHE A 58 -23.31 -24.61 -4.13
C PHE A 58 -24.17 -25.84 -4.40
N ASN A 59 -24.05 -26.43 -5.60
CA ASN A 59 -24.66 -27.73 -5.96
C ASN A 59 -23.81 -28.92 -5.51
N GLU A 60 -22.54 -28.71 -5.16
CA GLU A 60 -21.66 -29.75 -4.62
C GLU A 60 -22.01 -30.11 -3.17
N ASP A 61 -21.57 -31.30 -2.74
CA ASP A 61 -21.77 -31.76 -1.37
C ASP A 61 -20.94 -30.95 -0.38
N MET A 62 -21.61 -30.43 0.65
CA MET A 62 -21.03 -29.60 1.71
C MET A 62 -21.75 -29.88 3.02
N SER A 63 -20.99 -29.98 4.10
CA SER A 63 -21.54 -29.86 5.45
C SER A 63 -22.20 -28.49 5.65
N LEU A 64 -23.09 -28.40 6.65
CA LEU A 64 -23.73 -27.13 7.01
C LEU A 64 -22.70 -26.04 7.33
N GLU A 65 -21.64 -26.40 8.07
CA GLU A 65 -20.54 -25.50 8.43
C GLU A 65 -19.82 -24.93 7.19
N GLU A 66 -19.49 -25.81 6.22
CA GLU A 66 -18.86 -25.39 4.95
C GLU A 66 -19.80 -24.52 4.11
N ARG A 67 -21.08 -24.89 4.00
CA ARG A 67 -22.07 -24.16 3.22
C ARG A 67 -22.26 -22.74 3.75
N GLU A 68 -22.39 -22.57 5.06
CA GLU A 68 -22.55 -21.26 5.69
C GLU A 68 -21.28 -20.40 5.59
N ALA A 69 -20.10 -21.00 5.73
CA ALA A 69 -18.83 -20.30 5.52
C ALA A 69 -18.68 -19.85 4.06
N MET A 70 -19.05 -20.69 3.09
CA MET A 70 -19.10 -20.33 1.67
C MET A 70 -20.11 -19.22 1.39
N MET A 71 -21.31 -19.28 1.98
CA MET A 71 -22.31 -18.21 1.84
C MET A 71 -21.80 -16.88 2.39
N PHE A 72 -21.14 -16.89 3.55
CA PHE A 72 -20.49 -15.70 4.10
C PHE A 72 -19.46 -15.12 3.13
N LEU A 73 -18.57 -15.95 2.58
CA LEU A 73 -17.58 -15.50 1.61
C LEU A 73 -18.24 -14.87 0.37
N TYR A 74 -19.18 -15.58 -0.26
CA TYR A 74 -19.85 -15.11 -1.48
C TYR A 74 -20.74 -13.87 -1.26
N ALA A 75 -21.33 -13.70 -0.08
CA ALA A 75 -22.11 -12.50 0.24
C ALA A 75 -21.27 -11.22 0.15
N TYR A 76 -20.00 -11.29 0.55
CA TYR A 76 -19.15 -10.12 0.76
C TYR A 76 -17.94 -10.02 -0.19
N MET A 77 -17.71 -11.00 -1.06
CA MET A 77 -16.73 -10.92 -2.15
C MET A 77 -17.08 -9.85 -3.19
N THR A 78 -16.04 -9.32 -3.84
CA THR A 78 -16.21 -8.45 -5.02
C THR A 78 -16.69 -9.26 -6.22
N PRO A 79 -17.32 -8.64 -7.23
CA PRO A 79 -17.62 -9.29 -8.49
C PRO A 79 -16.40 -9.99 -9.10
N GLY A 80 -15.23 -9.33 -9.06
CA GLY A 80 -13.97 -9.87 -9.55
C GLY A 80 -13.53 -11.14 -8.82
N ASP A 81 -13.65 -11.19 -7.50
CA ASP A 81 -13.35 -12.41 -6.72
C ASP A 81 -14.22 -13.58 -7.18
N ILE A 82 -15.53 -13.36 -7.31
CA ILE A 82 -16.47 -14.40 -7.76
C ILE A 82 -16.25 -14.79 -9.22
N SER A 83 -15.84 -13.83 -10.07
CA SER A 83 -15.71 -14.06 -11.51
C SER A 83 -14.33 -14.50 -11.95
N ASP A 84 -13.26 -14.30 -11.20
CA ASP A 84 -11.89 -14.63 -11.62
C ASP A 84 -11.35 -15.92 -10.96
N TYR A 85 -11.94 -16.35 -9.85
CA TYR A 85 -11.53 -17.55 -9.12
C TYR A 85 -12.67 -18.58 -9.06
N SER A 86 -12.30 -19.88 -9.01
CA SER A 86 -13.29 -20.95 -9.02
C SER A 86 -13.92 -21.17 -7.63
N GLY A 87 -15.12 -21.75 -7.58
CA GLY A 87 -15.75 -22.08 -6.31
C GLY A 87 -14.98 -23.16 -5.53
N GLU A 88 -14.31 -24.08 -6.21
CA GLU A 88 -13.46 -25.10 -5.62
C GLU A 88 -12.25 -24.48 -4.91
N PHE A 89 -11.69 -23.40 -5.46
CA PHE A 89 -10.63 -22.63 -4.81
C PHE A 89 -11.10 -22.10 -3.45
N TYR A 90 -12.30 -21.53 -3.39
CA TYR A 90 -12.86 -21.03 -2.14
C TYR A 90 -13.22 -22.15 -1.16
N LEU A 91 -13.87 -23.22 -1.62
CA LEU A 91 -14.22 -24.36 -0.78
C LEU A 91 -12.99 -25.01 -0.16
N LYS A 92 -11.89 -25.13 -0.92
CA LYS A 92 -10.60 -25.60 -0.40
C LYS A 92 -10.08 -24.71 0.73
N ASN A 93 -10.13 -23.39 0.54
CA ASN A 93 -9.72 -22.43 1.57
C ASN A 93 -10.59 -22.48 2.83
N VAL A 94 -11.91 -22.68 2.68
CA VAL A 94 -12.86 -22.90 3.79
C VAL A 94 -12.49 -24.15 4.57
N ARG A 95 -12.28 -25.28 3.88
CA ARG A 95 -11.91 -26.56 4.50
C ARG A 95 -10.61 -26.44 5.29
N LEU A 96 -9.59 -25.78 4.73
CA LEU A 96 -8.32 -25.55 5.43
C LEU A 96 -8.50 -24.70 6.70
N ALA A 97 -9.31 -23.63 6.64
CA ALA A 97 -9.59 -22.80 7.82
C ALA A 97 -10.33 -23.59 8.92
N LEU A 98 -11.37 -24.35 8.55
CA LEU A 98 -12.12 -25.18 9.49
C LEU A 98 -11.27 -26.33 10.07
N GLN A 99 -10.37 -26.89 9.27
CA GLN A 99 -9.39 -27.87 9.72
C GLN A 99 -8.46 -27.26 10.77
N ASN A 100 -7.87 -26.09 10.49
CA ASN A 100 -7.03 -25.36 11.46
C ASN A 100 -7.77 -25.14 12.78
N ARG A 101 -9.04 -24.72 12.71
CA ARG A 101 -9.87 -24.49 13.91
C ARG A 101 -10.00 -25.73 14.79
N LYS A 102 -10.00 -26.93 14.19
CA LYS A 102 -10.16 -28.21 14.89
C LYS A 102 -8.83 -28.77 15.40
N GLU A 103 -7.74 -28.54 14.68
CA GLU A 103 -6.44 -29.19 14.96
C GLU A 103 -5.48 -28.36 15.81
N THR A 104 -5.58 -27.03 15.80
CA THR A 104 -4.66 -26.18 16.56
C THR A 104 -5.08 -26.06 18.03
N SER A 105 -4.10 -25.88 18.92
CA SER A 105 -4.34 -25.73 20.37
C SER A 105 -5.16 -24.48 20.71
N TRP A 106 -5.08 -23.42 19.89
CA TRP A 106 -5.84 -22.18 20.04
C TRP A 106 -7.20 -22.19 19.33
N GLY A 107 -7.43 -23.08 18.36
CA GLY A 107 -8.58 -23.02 17.46
C GLY A 107 -9.95 -23.03 18.17
N ALA A 108 -10.07 -23.81 19.24
CA ALA A 108 -11.28 -23.89 20.06
C ALA A 108 -11.52 -22.65 20.94
N GLY A 109 -10.46 -21.88 21.26
CA GLY A 109 -10.54 -20.68 22.09
C GLY A 109 -10.93 -19.41 21.32
N ILE A 110 -10.90 -19.45 19.98
CA ILE A 110 -11.22 -18.29 19.15
C ILE A 110 -12.75 -18.11 19.05
N PRO A 111 -13.30 -16.94 19.43
CA PRO A 111 -14.72 -16.63 19.27
C PRO A 111 -15.18 -16.70 17.82
N ASP A 112 -16.44 -17.09 17.56
CA ASP A 112 -16.95 -17.28 16.19
C ASP A 112 -16.86 -16.02 15.33
N MET A 113 -17.20 -14.86 15.90
CA MET A 113 -17.04 -13.55 15.24
C MET A 113 -15.58 -13.31 14.84
N ILE A 114 -14.62 -13.55 15.74
CA ILE A 114 -13.20 -13.34 15.47
C ILE A 114 -12.72 -14.29 14.37
N PHE A 115 -13.09 -15.57 14.45
CA PHE A 115 -12.71 -16.57 13.46
C PHE A 115 -13.26 -16.22 12.06
N ARG A 116 -14.55 -15.90 11.98
CA ARG A 116 -15.26 -15.59 10.73
C ARG A 116 -14.69 -14.36 10.01
N HIS A 117 -14.27 -13.35 10.76
CA HIS A 117 -13.80 -12.08 10.17
C HIS A 117 -12.28 -11.98 9.99
N PHE A 118 -11.49 -12.74 10.76
CA PHE A 118 -10.03 -12.57 10.80
C PHE A 118 -9.23 -13.85 10.53
N VAL A 119 -9.89 -15.01 10.32
CA VAL A 119 -9.26 -16.25 9.86
C VAL A 119 -9.86 -16.72 8.53
N LEU A 120 -11.19 -16.83 8.45
CA LEU A 120 -11.88 -17.36 7.27
C LEU A 120 -11.55 -16.60 5.97
N PRO A 121 -11.58 -15.25 5.91
CA PRO A 121 -11.43 -14.52 4.66
C PRO A 121 -10.11 -14.84 3.97
N VAL A 122 -10.20 -15.14 2.68
CA VAL A 122 -9.04 -15.45 1.84
C VAL A 122 -8.26 -14.18 1.51
N ARG A 123 -9.00 -13.12 1.17
CA ARG A 123 -8.47 -11.79 0.86
C ARG A 123 -7.99 -11.05 2.12
N VAL A 124 -6.95 -10.26 1.96
CA VAL A 124 -6.42 -9.35 2.97
C VAL A 124 -6.58 -7.89 2.53
N ASN A 125 -6.23 -7.59 1.28
CA ASN A 125 -6.33 -6.26 0.68
C ASN A 125 -6.69 -6.36 -0.83
N ASN A 126 -5.94 -5.71 -1.72
CA ASN A 126 -6.17 -5.66 -3.16
C ASN A 126 -5.22 -6.58 -3.95
N GLU A 127 -4.58 -7.53 -3.30
CA GLU A 127 -3.72 -8.54 -3.94
C GLU A 127 -4.50 -9.47 -4.88
N ASN A 128 -3.81 -10.11 -5.82
CA ASN A 128 -4.38 -11.27 -6.49
C ASN A 128 -4.36 -12.48 -5.55
N LEU A 129 -5.37 -13.34 -5.62
CA LEU A 129 -5.45 -14.52 -4.77
C LEU A 129 -4.68 -15.68 -5.40
N ASP A 130 -4.05 -16.49 -4.56
CA ASP A 130 -3.31 -17.68 -4.97
C ASP A 130 -3.47 -18.80 -3.92
N ASN A 131 -2.73 -19.90 -4.09
CA ASN A 131 -2.79 -21.07 -3.22
C ASN A 131 -1.92 -20.94 -1.94
N ALA A 132 -1.51 -19.73 -1.55
CA ALA A 132 -0.62 -19.52 -0.41
C ALA A 132 -1.08 -20.16 0.90
N ARG A 133 -2.39 -20.11 1.22
CA ARG A 133 -2.91 -20.72 2.46
C ARG A 133 -2.54 -22.20 2.60
N GLU A 134 -2.61 -22.95 1.50
CA GLU A 134 -2.26 -24.37 1.49
C GLU A 134 -0.75 -24.57 1.67
N VAL A 135 0.04 -23.87 0.85
CA VAL A 135 1.51 -24.00 0.86
C VAL A 135 2.08 -23.58 2.23
N PHE A 136 1.62 -22.45 2.75
CA PHE A 136 2.11 -21.90 4.01
C PHE A 136 1.71 -22.78 5.19
N ARG A 137 0.49 -23.34 5.18
CA ARG A 137 0.06 -24.30 6.22
C ARG A 137 0.99 -25.51 6.26
N GLN A 138 1.36 -26.06 5.10
CA GLN A 138 2.26 -27.22 5.03
C GLN A 138 3.65 -26.92 5.61
N GLU A 139 4.18 -25.72 5.37
CA GLU A 139 5.50 -25.33 5.89
C GLU A 139 5.48 -24.90 7.37
N LEU A 140 4.40 -24.23 7.81
CA LEU A 140 4.33 -23.60 9.13
C LEU A 140 3.81 -24.53 10.23
N MET A 141 2.82 -25.39 9.96
CA MET A 141 2.21 -26.22 11.00
C MET A 141 3.22 -27.04 11.82
N PRO A 142 4.23 -27.71 11.22
CA PRO A 142 5.24 -28.45 11.96
C PRO A 142 6.07 -27.58 12.92
N ARG A 143 6.15 -26.26 12.67
CA ARG A 143 6.88 -25.30 13.50
C ARG A 143 6.06 -24.80 14.68
N VAL A 144 4.74 -24.68 14.50
CA VAL A 144 3.87 -23.96 15.45
C VAL A 144 2.93 -24.83 16.28
N GLU A 145 2.67 -26.09 15.89
CA GLU A 145 1.64 -26.93 16.51
C GLU A 145 1.84 -27.17 18.03
N LYS A 146 3.07 -27.04 18.52
CA LYS A 146 3.45 -27.23 19.93
C LYS A 146 3.66 -25.92 20.70
N LEU A 147 3.49 -24.78 20.04
CA LEU A 147 3.70 -23.46 20.63
C LEU A 147 2.42 -22.93 21.27
N SER A 148 2.58 -21.96 22.16
CA SER A 148 1.48 -21.09 22.55
C SER A 148 1.05 -20.24 21.35
N MET A 149 -0.17 -19.69 21.37
CA MET A 149 -0.62 -18.79 20.30
C MET A 149 0.31 -17.57 20.16
N TYR A 150 0.78 -17.02 21.29
CA TYR A 150 1.75 -15.91 21.33
C TYR A 150 3.07 -16.26 20.63
N ASP A 151 3.67 -17.40 21.00
CA ASP A 151 4.94 -17.84 20.43
C ASP A 151 4.79 -18.27 18.97
N ALA A 152 3.62 -18.82 18.59
CA ALA A 152 3.31 -19.14 17.20
C ALA A 152 3.25 -17.89 16.32
N VAL A 153 2.72 -16.76 16.80
CA VAL A 153 2.75 -15.49 16.06
C VAL A 153 4.19 -15.06 15.77
N LEU A 154 5.06 -15.11 16.77
CA LEU A 154 6.49 -14.75 16.61
C LEU A 154 7.20 -15.71 15.65
N GLU A 155 6.97 -17.02 15.79
CA GLU A 155 7.56 -18.04 14.92
C GLU A 155 7.12 -17.89 13.46
N VAL A 156 5.84 -17.59 13.21
CA VAL A 156 5.35 -17.31 11.85
C VAL A 156 6.07 -16.10 11.25
N ASN A 157 6.29 -15.04 12.02
CA ASN A 157 6.98 -13.85 11.50
C ASN A 157 8.47 -14.12 11.20
N HIS A 158 9.14 -14.94 12.02
CA HIS A 158 10.48 -15.44 11.72
C HIS A 158 10.51 -16.26 10.42
N TRP A 159 9.55 -17.17 10.21
CA TRP A 159 9.43 -17.88 8.93
C TRP A 159 9.18 -16.91 7.76
N CYS A 160 8.39 -15.85 7.96
CA CYS A 160 8.21 -14.84 6.91
C CYS A 160 9.53 -14.14 6.53
N HIS A 161 10.38 -13.82 7.51
CA HIS A 161 11.70 -13.24 7.28
C HIS A 161 12.67 -14.18 6.54
N GLU A 162 12.52 -15.51 6.69
CA GLU A 162 13.26 -16.49 5.84
C GLU A 162 12.94 -16.37 4.35
N LYS A 163 11.82 -15.72 4.00
CA LYS A 163 11.27 -15.69 2.64
C LYS A 163 11.35 -14.31 2.01
N VAL A 164 11.04 -13.25 2.76
CA VAL A 164 10.76 -11.91 2.22
C VAL A 164 11.45 -10.85 3.06
N ILE A 165 11.94 -9.81 2.38
CA ILE A 165 12.40 -8.55 2.99
C ILE A 165 11.84 -7.32 2.28
N TYR A 166 11.96 -6.17 2.92
CA TYR A 166 11.50 -4.92 2.35
C TYR A 166 12.33 -4.50 1.13
N THR A 167 11.64 -4.09 0.06
CA THR A 167 12.22 -3.33 -1.05
C THR A 167 11.12 -2.50 -1.70
N PRO A 168 11.35 -1.19 -1.97
CA PRO A 168 10.35 -0.36 -2.64
C PRO A 168 10.08 -0.87 -4.06
N THR A 169 8.80 -0.90 -4.43
CA THR A 169 8.31 -1.34 -5.74
C THR A 169 7.08 -0.54 -6.14
N ASP A 170 6.51 -0.77 -7.33
CA ASP A 170 5.30 -0.08 -7.78
C ASP A 170 4.06 -0.34 -6.88
N ILE A 171 2.96 0.34 -7.18
CA ILE A 171 1.74 0.35 -6.36
C ILE A 171 0.98 -0.98 -6.33
N ARG A 172 1.13 -1.88 -7.32
CA ARG A 172 0.35 -3.13 -7.42
C ARG A 172 0.76 -4.09 -6.31
N THR A 173 -0.15 -4.53 -5.44
CA THR A 173 0.19 -5.52 -4.41
C THR A 173 0.32 -6.92 -5.00
N SER A 174 1.52 -7.50 -4.92
CA SER A 174 1.78 -8.88 -5.35
C SER A 174 1.04 -9.91 -4.48
N ALA A 175 0.64 -11.03 -5.11
CA ALA A 175 0.09 -12.19 -4.40
C ALA A 175 1.17 -12.84 -3.50
N PRO A 176 0.82 -13.48 -2.37
CA PRO A 176 1.82 -14.00 -1.43
C PRO A 176 2.83 -14.98 -2.04
N MET A 177 2.43 -15.87 -2.96
CA MET A 177 3.35 -16.78 -3.66
C MET A 177 4.25 -16.04 -4.65
N ALA A 178 3.76 -14.97 -5.29
CA ALA A 178 4.60 -14.10 -6.11
C ALA A 178 5.65 -13.36 -5.26
N THR A 179 5.29 -12.97 -4.04
CA THR A 179 6.23 -12.40 -3.06
C THR A 179 7.29 -13.42 -2.65
N VAL A 180 6.94 -14.70 -2.43
CA VAL A 180 7.95 -15.78 -2.23
C VAL A 180 8.92 -15.86 -3.41
N LYS A 181 8.40 -15.92 -4.65
CA LYS A 181 9.23 -16.00 -5.86
C LYS A 181 10.17 -14.80 -6.04
N THR A 182 9.76 -13.65 -5.53
CA THR A 182 10.52 -12.40 -5.62
C THR A 182 11.57 -12.28 -4.51
N ALA A 183 11.30 -12.87 -3.34
CA ALA A 183 12.06 -12.79 -2.09
C ALA A 183 12.10 -11.38 -1.44
N TYR A 184 11.26 -10.46 -1.91
CA TYR A 184 11.05 -9.14 -1.32
C TYR A 184 9.68 -8.56 -1.69
N GLY A 185 9.24 -7.56 -0.95
CA GLY A 185 8.02 -6.79 -1.20
C GLY A 185 8.08 -5.42 -0.53
N ARG A 186 7.13 -4.52 -0.83
CA ARG A 186 6.94 -3.30 0.00
C ARG A 186 6.06 -3.66 1.22
N CYS A 187 5.88 -2.71 2.13
CA CYS A 187 5.10 -2.88 3.36
C CYS A 187 3.70 -3.50 3.13
N GLY A 188 3.04 -3.18 2.02
CA GLY A 188 1.74 -3.78 1.65
C GLY A 188 1.82 -5.28 1.33
N GLU A 189 2.81 -5.71 0.57
CA GLU A 189 3.08 -7.11 0.25
C GLU A 189 3.51 -7.89 1.49
N GLU A 190 4.41 -7.34 2.32
CA GLU A 190 4.88 -8.01 3.53
C GLU A 190 3.76 -8.21 4.55
N SER A 191 2.95 -7.19 4.79
CA SER A 191 1.83 -7.30 5.73
C SER A 191 0.70 -8.18 5.20
N THR A 192 0.45 -8.19 3.88
CA THR A 192 -0.45 -9.17 3.23
C THR A 192 0.09 -10.59 3.43
N PHE A 193 1.38 -10.79 3.18
CA PHE A 193 2.07 -12.07 3.31
C PHE A 193 1.97 -12.62 4.73
N LEU A 194 2.29 -11.81 5.74
CA LEU A 194 2.23 -12.22 7.14
C LEU A 194 0.79 -12.52 7.60
N VAL A 195 -0.20 -11.72 7.19
CA VAL A 195 -1.62 -12.04 7.51
C VAL A 195 -2.03 -13.38 6.91
N VAL A 196 -1.68 -13.65 5.66
CA VAL A 196 -1.98 -14.95 5.02
C VAL A 196 -1.26 -16.10 5.74
N ALA A 197 0.01 -15.91 6.15
CA ALA A 197 0.78 -16.89 6.91
C ALA A 197 0.16 -17.21 8.28
N LEU A 198 -0.25 -16.19 9.04
CA LEU A 198 -0.93 -16.35 10.32
C LEU A 198 -2.29 -17.07 10.15
N ARG A 199 -3.09 -16.65 9.17
CA ARG A 199 -4.38 -17.30 8.87
C ARG A 199 -4.22 -18.74 8.38
N ALA A 200 -3.12 -19.06 7.70
CA ALA A 200 -2.81 -20.42 7.24
C ALA A 200 -2.61 -21.42 8.38
N VAL A 201 -2.28 -20.94 9.59
CA VAL A 201 -2.23 -21.75 10.82
C VAL A 201 -3.37 -21.41 11.79
N GLY A 202 -4.43 -20.75 11.31
CA GLY A 202 -5.64 -20.49 12.09
C GLY A 202 -5.52 -19.39 13.15
N ILE A 203 -4.50 -18.54 13.07
CA ILE A 203 -4.35 -17.37 13.94
C ILE A 203 -5.15 -16.19 13.34
N PRO A 204 -6.06 -15.54 14.09
CA PRO A 204 -6.78 -14.38 13.59
C PRO A 204 -5.83 -13.20 13.43
N ALA A 205 -5.80 -12.63 12.22
CA ALA A 205 -4.90 -11.54 11.89
C ALA A 205 -5.57 -10.53 10.96
N ARG A 206 -5.15 -9.27 11.06
CA ARG A 206 -5.59 -8.16 10.21
C ARG A 206 -4.42 -7.29 9.81
N GLN A 207 -4.50 -6.75 8.61
CA GLN A 207 -3.55 -5.76 8.12
C GLN A 207 -3.98 -4.39 8.61
N VAL A 208 -3.03 -3.63 9.14
CA VAL A 208 -3.25 -2.28 9.65
C VAL A 208 -2.57 -1.30 8.71
N TYR A 209 -3.25 -0.18 8.47
CA TYR A 209 -2.75 0.90 7.64
C TYR A 209 -2.80 2.23 8.35
N THR A 210 -1.73 3.00 8.20
CA THR A 210 -1.81 4.45 8.22
C THR A 210 -1.82 4.94 6.77
N PRO A 211 -2.93 5.52 6.28
CA PRO A 211 -3.06 5.84 4.87
C PRO A 211 -2.07 6.92 4.44
N ARG A 212 -1.72 7.83 5.36
CA ARG A 212 -0.66 8.82 5.25
C ARG A 212 -0.15 9.19 6.63
N TRP A 213 1.16 9.35 6.77
CA TRP A 213 1.75 9.97 7.94
C TRP A 213 1.42 11.46 7.98
N ALA A 214 1.19 12.01 9.18
CA ALA A 214 0.97 13.44 9.35
C ALA A 214 2.27 14.24 9.47
N HIS A 215 3.33 13.59 9.98
CA HIS A 215 4.60 14.21 10.33
C HIS A 215 5.67 14.06 9.25
N THR A 216 5.49 13.14 8.30
CA THR A 216 6.37 12.92 7.14
C THR A 216 5.52 12.57 5.93
N ASP A 217 6.07 12.70 4.72
CA ASP A 217 5.44 12.13 3.54
C ASP A 217 5.57 10.60 3.56
N ASP A 218 4.68 9.89 2.86
CA ASP A 218 4.47 8.43 2.82
C ASP A 218 3.35 7.88 3.73
N ASN A 219 3.14 6.58 3.65
CA ASN A 219 2.19 5.72 4.34
C ASN A 219 2.94 4.53 4.95
N HIS A 220 2.24 3.68 5.70
CA HIS A 220 2.81 2.42 6.14
C HIS A 220 1.74 1.37 6.41
N ALA A 221 2.15 0.10 6.34
CA ALA A 221 1.30 -1.04 6.55
C ALA A 221 2.02 -2.11 7.40
N TRP A 222 1.33 -2.64 8.39
CA TRP A 222 1.85 -3.69 9.28
C TRP A 222 0.71 -4.64 9.68
N VAL A 223 0.93 -5.49 10.68
CA VAL A 223 -0.04 -6.53 11.07
C VAL A 223 -0.45 -6.38 12.53
N GLU A 224 -1.70 -6.76 12.81
CA GLU A 224 -2.15 -7.13 14.14
C GLU A 224 -2.60 -8.60 14.18
N ALA A 225 -2.19 -9.33 15.22
CA ALA A 225 -2.63 -10.68 15.52
C ALA A 225 -3.44 -10.70 16.82
N TRP A 226 -4.54 -11.45 16.84
CA TRP A 226 -5.34 -11.64 18.04
C TRP A 226 -4.77 -12.82 18.82
N VAL A 227 -4.40 -12.60 20.08
CA VAL A 227 -3.86 -13.60 21.00
C VAL A 227 -4.66 -13.55 22.29
N ASP A 228 -5.35 -14.65 22.60
CA ASP A 228 -6.04 -14.88 23.88
C ASP A 228 -6.88 -13.69 24.39
N GLY A 229 -7.69 -13.08 23.52
CA GLY A 229 -8.58 -11.97 23.89
C GLY A 229 -8.07 -10.57 23.56
N LYS A 230 -6.83 -10.44 23.07
CA LYS A 230 -6.20 -9.13 22.83
C LYS A 230 -5.54 -9.04 21.46
N TRP A 231 -5.63 -7.87 20.82
CA TRP A 231 -4.87 -7.55 19.62
C TRP A 231 -3.46 -7.09 19.96
N TYR A 232 -2.48 -7.60 19.22
CA TYR A 232 -1.08 -7.23 19.31
C TYR A 232 -0.55 -6.86 17.94
N PHE A 233 0.16 -5.73 17.83
CA PHE A 233 0.80 -5.33 16.58
C PHE A 233 2.21 -5.91 16.46
N LEU A 234 2.67 -6.08 15.23
CA LEU A 234 4.02 -6.52 14.88
C LEU A 234 4.41 -6.05 13.47
N GLY A 235 5.71 -5.86 13.24
CA GLY A 235 6.26 -5.65 11.90
C GLY A 235 6.09 -6.88 11.03
N ALA A 236 5.93 -6.68 9.73
CA ALA A 236 5.66 -7.76 8.78
C ALA A 236 6.95 -8.21 8.11
N CYS A 237 7.33 -9.49 8.27
CA CYS A 237 8.64 -10.01 7.86
C CYS A 237 9.82 -9.37 8.64
N GLU A 238 9.52 -8.66 9.72
CA GLU A 238 10.47 -7.93 10.56
C GLU A 238 10.35 -8.43 12.01
N PRO A 239 10.88 -9.63 12.32
CA PRO A 239 10.67 -10.24 13.62
C PRO A 239 11.38 -9.47 14.74
N GLU A 240 10.60 -9.07 15.74
CA GLU A 240 11.09 -8.57 17.03
C GLU A 240 10.92 -9.66 18.11
N PRO A 241 11.69 -9.61 19.22
CA PRO A 241 11.66 -10.65 20.25
C PRO A 241 10.33 -10.78 21.02
N VAL A 242 9.46 -9.77 20.92
CA VAL A 242 8.17 -9.67 21.62
C VAL A 242 7.15 -8.94 20.74
N LEU A 243 5.86 -9.16 20.99
CA LEU A 243 4.78 -8.44 20.31
C LEU A 243 4.62 -7.00 20.85
N ASN A 244 3.90 -6.15 20.11
CA ASN A 244 3.81 -4.70 20.33
C ASN A 244 5.16 -3.97 20.25
N LEU A 245 6.08 -4.52 19.47
CA LEU A 245 7.35 -3.90 19.17
C LEU A 245 7.59 -3.92 17.66
N GLY A 246 7.93 -2.76 17.14
CA GLY A 246 8.40 -2.54 15.78
C GLY A 246 9.15 -1.20 15.73
N TRP A 247 9.86 -0.96 14.64
CA TRP A 247 10.52 0.34 14.43
C TRP A 247 9.50 1.48 14.35
N PHE A 248 8.27 1.19 13.95
CA PHE A 248 7.21 2.17 13.74
C PHE A 248 6.46 2.58 15.01
N ASN A 249 6.81 2.10 16.21
CA ASN A 249 6.12 2.53 17.45
C ASN A 249 6.11 4.07 17.60
N ALA A 250 7.25 4.72 17.37
CA ALA A 250 7.41 6.18 17.39
C ALA A 250 6.54 6.90 16.34
N PRO A 251 6.69 6.64 15.03
CA PRO A 251 5.87 7.30 14.02
C PRO A 251 4.37 6.95 14.15
N ALA A 252 4.02 5.72 14.55
CA ALA A 252 2.63 5.34 14.82
C ALA A 252 2.01 6.17 15.95
N SER A 253 2.74 6.47 17.03
CA SER A 253 2.21 7.36 18.08
C SER A 253 1.88 8.78 17.59
N ARG A 254 2.39 9.15 16.40
CA ARG A 254 2.19 10.44 15.72
C ARG A 254 1.24 10.35 14.53
N GLY A 255 0.56 9.21 14.36
CA GLY A 255 -0.44 9.01 13.32
C GLY A 255 -1.74 9.74 13.62
N MET A 256 -2.44 10.18 12.58
CA MET A 256 -3.79 10.74 12.74
C MET A 256 -4.88 9.68 12.61
N LEU A 257 -4.63 8.59 11.87
CA LEU A 257 -5.60 7.54 11.65
C LEU A 257 -4.89 6.20 11.40
N MET A 258 -5.30 5.16 12.14
CA MET A 258 -4.93 3.78 11.85
C MET A 258 -6.21 3.00 11.67
N HIS A 259 -6.32 2.29 10.56
CA HIS A 259 -7.54 1.59 10.20
C HIS A 259 -7.25 0.22 9.61
N THR A 260 -8.30 -0.59 9.56
CA THR A 260 -8.29 -1.89 8.89
C THR A 260 -9.64 -2.14 8.24
N LYS A 261 -9.64 -2.95 7.18
CA LYS A 261 -10.85 -3.42 6.50
C LYS A 261 -11.19 -4.81 7.03
N VAL A 262 -12.36 -4.93 7.63
CA VAL A 262 -12.89 -6.19 8.16
C VAL A 262 -13.92 -6.75 7.19
N PHE A 263 -13.56 -7.80 6.46
CA PHE A 263 -14.43 -8.41 5.45
C PHE A 263 -15.72 -8.94 6.07
N GLY A 264 -16.84 -8.64 5.42
CA GLY A 264 -18.19 -8.94 5.90
C GLY A 264 -18.86 -7.80 6.66
N ALA A 265 -20.12 -8.04 7.03
CA ALA A 265 -20.88 -7.14 7.88
C ALA A 265 -20.40 -7.25 9.33
N TYR A 266 -19.26 -6.66 9.65
CA TYR A 266 -18.68 -6.69 10.99
C TYR A 266 -19.36 -5.65 11.90
N ASP A 267 -19.72 -6.09 13.09
CA ASP A 267 -20.44 -5.33 14.12
C ASP A 267 -19.68 -5.28 15.46
N GLY A 268 -18.35 -5.33 15.39
CA GLY A 268 -17.50 -5.24 16.57
C GLY A 268 -17.49 -3.86 17.24
N PRO A 269 -16.77 -3.74 18.37
CA PRO A 269 -16.85 -2.59 19.26
C PRO A 269 -16.10 -1.34 18.78
N GLU A 270 -15.23 -1.47 17.76
CA GLU A 270 -14.42 -0.34 17.26
C GLU A 270 -15.25 0.72 16.53
N GLU A 271 -14.75 1.97 16.48
CA GLU A 271 -15.43 3.05 15.75
C GLU A 271 -15.50 2.72 14.26
N VAL A 272 -16.71 2.63 13.71
CA VAL A 272 -16.93 2.38 12.29
C VAL A 272 -16.66 3.65 11.49
N MET A 273 -15.67 3.58 10.60
CA MET A 273 -15.38 4.64 9.65
C MET A 273 -16.33 4.58 8.45
N LYS A 274 -16.50 3.39 7.88
CA LYS A 274 -17.26 3.15 6.66
C LYS A 274 -17.78 1.73 6.63
N THR A 275 -19.02 1.54 6.18
CA THR A 275 -19.56 0.21 5.87
C THR A 275 -19.80 0.12 4.36
N THR A 276 -19.39 -0.98 3.75
CA THR A 276 -19.59 -1.27 2.33
C THR A 276 -20.31 -2.60 2.14
N ALA A 277 -20.61 -2.95 0.89
CA ALA A 277 -21.14 -4.28 0.56
C ALA A 277 -20.10 -5.42 0.75
N ASN A 278 -18.83 -5.10 0.99
CA ASN A 278 -17.75 -6.09 1.08
C ASN A 278 -17.09 -6.14 2.47
N TYR A 279 -16.96 -4.99 3.15
CA TYR A 279 -16.26 -4.87 4.42
C TYR A 279 -16.81 -3.74 5.28
N THR A 280 -16.46 -3.80 6.56
CA THR A 280 -16.55 -2.67 7.48
C THR A 280 -15.15 -2.17 7.79
N GLU A 281 -14.93 -0.88 7.59
CA GLU A 281 -13.68 -0.20 7.92
C GLU A 281 -13.78 0.38 9.32
N ILE A 282 -12.82 0.04 10.16
CA ILE A 282 -12.81 0.43 11.57
C ILE A 282 -11.55 1.22 11.91
N ASN A 283 -11.70 2.16 12.82
CA ASN A 283 -10.61 2.95 13.38
C ASN A 283 -10.03 2.23 14.60
N ILE A 284 -8.71 2.05 14.60
CA ILE A 284 -7.96 1.32 15.62
C ILE A 284 -6.76 2.13 16.14
N ILE A 285 -6.81 3.46 15.96
CA ILE A 285 -5.79 4.40 16.41
C ILE A 285 -5.42 4.26 17.89
N ASP A 286 -6.39 3.88 18.74
CA ASP A 286 -6.21 3.76 20.19
C ASP A 286 -5.23 2.64 20.60
N ASN A 287 -4.90 1.72 19.68
CA ASN A 287 -3.84 0.73 19.91
C ASN A 287 -2.43 1.34 19.85
N TYR A 288 -2.27 2.55 19.30
CA TYR A 288 -0.97 3.16 18.96
C TYR A 288 -0.75 4.52 19.62
N GLY A 289 -1.82 5.26 19.91
CA GLY A 289 -1.72 6.62 20.42
C GLY A 289 -3.01 7.11 21.07
N GLN A 290 -2.99 8.36 21.52
CA GLN A 290 -4.19 9.02 22.03
C GLN A 290 -5.00 9.57 20.86
N SER A 291 -6.32 9.39 20.91
CA SER A 291 -7.25 9.99 19.96
C SER A 291 -8.30 10.85 20.66
N ALA A 292 -8.96 11.71 19.89
CA ALA A 292 -10.11 12.48 20.35
C ALA A 292 -11.14 12.63 19.21
N PRO A 293 -12.45 12.67 19.52
CA PRO A 293 -13.47 12.95 18.53
C PRO A 293 -13.58 14.46 18.24
N VAL A 294 -13.92 14.79 17.00
CA VAL A 294 -14.39 16.13 16.61
C VAL A 294 -15.69 16.01 15.82
N THR A 295 -16.64 16.89 16.10
CA THR A 295 -17.88 17.05 15.34
C THR A 295 -17.80 18.31 14.46
N VAL A 296 -18.01 18.15 13.16
CA VAL A 296 -18.10 19.23 12.19
C VAL A 296 -19.56 19.48 11.86
N THR A 297 -20.01 20.74 12.01
CA THR A 297 -21.33 21.21 11.58
C THR A 297 -21.17 21.98 10.28
N VAL A 298 -21.74 21.48 9.19
CA VAL A 298 -21.70 22.12 7.87
C VAL A 298 -22.90 23.05 7.72
N VAL A 299 -22.63 24.30 7.35
CA VAL A 299 -23.65 25.33 7.13
C VAL A 299 -23.50 25.99 5.75
N ASP A 300 -24.62 26.46 5.20
CA ASP A 300 -24.62 27.30 4.01
C ASP A 300 -24.13 28.74 4.32
N ALA A 301 -24.04 29.58 3.29
CA ALA A 301 -23.63 30.98 3.44
C ALA A 301 -24.57 31.83 4.32
N GLN A 302 -25.77 31.34 4.65
CA GLN A 302 -26.73 31.99 5.55
C GLN A 302 -26.64 31.42 6.98
N GLY A 303 -25.74 30.47 7.24
CA GLY A 303 -25.56 29.83 8.55
C GLY A 303 -26.58 28.73 8.84
N LYS A 304 -27.34 28.25 7.84
CA LYS A 304 -28.28 27.14 8.01
C LYS A 304 -27.57 25.81 7.83
N ALA A 305 -27.87 24.84 8.69
CA ALA A 305 -27.34 23.48 8.60
C ALA A 305 -27.66 22.81 7.26
N VAL A 306 -26.67 22.11 6.69
CA VAL A 306 -26.79 21.40 5.42
C VAL A 306 -26.78 19.89 5.68
N GLU A 307 -27.95 19.26 5.57
CA GLU A 307 -28.11 17.81 5.58
C GLU A 307 -27.56 17.18 4.29
N GLY A 308 -26.92 16.02 4.39
CA GLY A 308 -26.42 15.29 3.22
C GLY A 308 -25.16 15.87 2.57
N ALA A 309 -24.50 16.86 3.19
CA ALA A 309 -23.24 17.40 2.71
C ALA A 309 -22.15 16.32 2.77
N HIS A 310 -21.30 16.28 1.73
CA HIS A 310 -20.13 15.42 1.69
C HIS A 310 -19.01 16.07 2.52
N VAL A 311 -18.44 15.33 3.48
CA VAL A 311 -17.37 15.82 4.36
C VAL A 311 -16.16 14.91 4.24
N GLU A 312 -15.01 15.50 3.92
CA GLU A 312 -13.74 14.82 3.75
C GLU A 312 -12.76 15.29 4.83
N PHE A 313 -12.25 14.36 5.63
CA PHE A 313 -11.15 14.60 6.56
C PHE A 313 -9.85 14.27 5.86
N LYS A 314 -8.93 15.24 5.78
CA LYS A 314 -7.75 15.17 4.92
C LYS A 314 -6.45 15.41 5.69
N ILE A 315 -5.43 14.60 5.38
CA ILE A 315 -4.06 14.76 5.88
C ILE A 315 -3.20 15.42 4.80
N TYR A 316 -2.37 16.38 5.19
CA TYR A 316 -1.34 16.90 4.29
C TYR A 316 -0.21 15.87 4.14
N ASN A 317 0.02 15.41 2.92
CA ASN A 317 1.11 14.48 2.56
C ASN A 317 1.39 14.63 1.07
N TYR A 318 2.63 14.46 0.61
CA TYR A 318 3.04 14.65 -0.79
C TYR A 318 2.56 15.97 -1.42
N ALA A 319 2.57 17.05 -0.66
CA ALA A 319 2.02 18.35 -1.07
C ALA A 319 0.57 18.29 -1.60
N GLU A 320 -0.22 17.31 -1.19
CA GLU A 320 -1.66 17.18 -1.42
C GLU A 320 -2.45 17.11 -0.10
N PHE A 321 -3.78 17.20 -0.17
CA PHE A 321 -4.67 16.91 0.95
C PHE A 321 -5.35 15.56 0.74
N PHE A 322 -4.69 14.50 1.16
CA PHE A 322 -5.16 13.13 0.99
C PHE A 322 -6.36 12.83 1.90
N THR A 323 -7.47 12.39 1.34
CA THR A 323 -8.68 12.04 2.10
C THR A 323 -8.52 10.73 2.83
N VAL A 324 -8.61 10.78 4.17
CA VAL A 324 -8.50 9.60 5.03
C VAL A 324 -9.85 9.11 5.57
N ALA A 325 -10.87 9.98 5.60
CA ALA A 325 -12.23 9.58 5.91
C ALA A 325 -13.25 10.42 5.13
N ASN A 326 -14.30 9.75 4.66
CA ASN A 326 -15.45 10.35 4.00
C ASN A 326 -16.67 10.17 4.91
N LYS A 327 -17.41 11.24 5.17
CA LYS A 327 -18.64 11.25 5.96
C LYS A 327 -19.73 12.02 5.23
N THR A 328 -20.96 11.82 5.67
CA THR A 328 -22.13 12.55 5.20
C THR A 328 -22.82 13.16 6.41
N THR A 329 -23.23 14.43 6.31
CA THR A 329 -23.89 15.11 7.43
C THR A 329 -25.29 14.58 7.67
N ASP A 330 -25.68 14.52 8.94
CA ASP A 330 -27.04 14.20 9.38
C ASP A 330 -28.01 15.39 9.17
N ALA A 331 -29.26 15.23 9.62
CA ALA A 331 -30.30 16.28 9.55
C ALA A 331 -29.97 17.57 10.31
N GLN A 332 -28.98 17.55 11.22
CA GLN A 332 -28.47 18.73 11.92
C GLN A 332 -27.23 19.33 11.23
N GLY A 333 -26.85 18.80 10.06
CA GLY A 333 -25.64 19.20 9.35
C GLY A 333 -24.36 18.68 9.99
N LYS A 334 -24.42 17.64 10.84
CA LYS A 334 -23.26 17.18 11.62
C LYS A 334 -22.62 15.91 11.05
N ALA A 335 -21.29 15.87 11.06
CA ALA A 335 -20.47 14.68 10.81
C ALA A 335 -19.34 14.62 11.85
N SER A 336 -18.91 13.41 12.25
CA SER A 336 -17.86 13.25 13.27
C SER A 336 -16.82 12.20 12.88
N LEU A 337 -15.61 12.35 13.42
CA LEU A 337 -14.51 11.40 13.33
C LEU A 337 -13.66 11.47 14.61
N SER A 338 -13.12 10.34 15.06
CA SER A 338 -12.05 10.30 16.04
C SER A 338 -10.69 10.15 15.36
N ALA A 339 -9.70 10.94 15.78
CA ALA A 339 -8.37 10.92 15.19
C ALA A 339 -7.27 11.26 16.22
N GLY A 340 -6.01 11.01 15.85
CA GLY A 340 -4.85 11.39 16.66
C GLY A 340 -4.80 12.88 16.99
N LEU A 341 -4.10 13.25 18.07
CA LEU A 341 -4.09 14.62 18.62
C LEU A 341 -3.25 15.62 17.81
N GLY A 342 -3.67 15.93 16.58
CA GLY A 342 -3.01 16.85 15.66
C GLY A 342 -4.00 17.56 14.73
N ASP A 343 -3.48 18.16 13.66
CA ASP A 343 -4.27 18.93 12.71
C ASP A 343 -4.63 18.11 11.45
N MET A 344 -5.89 18.22 11.01
CA MET A 344 -6.32 17.85 9.65
C MET A 344 -6.90 19.06 8.93
N VAL A 345 -7.05 18.94 7.62
CA VAL A 345 -7.91 19.83 6.84
C VAL A 345 -9.24 19.12 6.60
N VAL A 346 -10.34 19.77 6.96
CA VAL A 346 -11.69 19.30 6.64
C VAL A 346 -12.18 20.07 5.43
N TYR A 347 -12.58 19.34 4.41
CA TYR A 347 -13.26 19.86 3.23
C TYR A 347 -14.71 19.40 3.27
N ALA A 348 -15.66 20.25 2.89
CA ALA A 348 -17.03 19.83 2.72
C ALA A 348 -17.63 20.44 1.45
N SER A 349 -18.58 19.74 0.83
CA SER A 349 -19.29 20.21 -0.35
C SER A 349 -20.75 19.76 -0.38
N ALA A 350 -21.60 20.62 -0.95
CA ALA A 350 -22.99 20.34 -1.27
C ALA A 350 -23.50 21.39 -2.27
N ASN A 351 -24.40 20.99 -3.19
CA ASN A 351 -25.09 21.90 -4.10
C ASN A 351 -24.15 22.87 -4.85
N ASP A 352 -23.07 22.35 -5.44
CA ASP A 352 -22.01 23.12 -6.13
C ASP A 352 -21.31 24.19 -5.28
N HIS A 353 -21.40 24.09 -3.96
CA HIS A 353 -20.65 24.90 -3.02
C HIS A 353 -19.71 24.02 -2.20
N PHE A 354 -18.60 24.60 -1.75
CA PHE A 354 -17.63 23.94 -0.91
C PHE A 354 -17.01 24.89 0.12
N GLY A 355 -16.39 24.30 1.14
CA GLY A 355 -15.60 24.99 2.15
C GLY A 355 -14.43 24.12 2.59
N LEU A 356 -13.37 24.75 3.10
CA LEU A 356 -12.17 24.07 3.57
C LEU A 356 -11.65 24.78 4.83
N GLN A 357 -11.33 24.01 5.88
CA GLN A 357 -10.90 24.54 7.17
C GLN A 357 -9.93 23.60 7.88
N LYS A 358 -8.93 24.16 8.57
CA LYS A 358 -8.09 23.40 9.50
C LYS A 358 -8.84 23.07 10.79
N VAL A 359 -8.74 21.81 11.24
CA VAL A 359 -9.34 21.30 12.48
C VAL A 359 -8.25 20.65 13.34
N SER A 360 -8.23 20.97 14.63
CA SER A 360 -7.24 20.51 15.61
C SER A 360 -7.84 19.50 16.60
N PHE A 361 -7.61 18.22 16.38
CA PHE A 361 -8.11 17.14 17.24
C PHE A 361 -7.52 17.21 18.66
N GLY A 362 -8.39 17.04 19.66
CA GLY A 362 -8.04 17.17 21.09
C GLY A 362 -8.05 18.61 21.62
N LYS A 363 -8.07 19.62 20.74
CA LYS A 363 -8.29 21.03 21.11
C LYS A 363 -9.70 21.47 20.74
N ASP A 364 -10.10 21.20 19.50
CA ASP A 364 -11.45 21.42 19.01
C ASP A 364 -12.35 20.26 19.43
N LYS A 365 -13.63 20.57 19.68
CA LYS A 365 -14.67 19.57 19.97
C LYS A 365 -15.80 19.66 18.96
N GLU A 366 -16.24 20.88 18.70
CA GLU A 366 -17.21 21.20 17.66
C GLU A 366 -16.64 22.32 16.77
N VAL A 367 -16.74 22.15 15.45
CA VAL A 367 -16.29 23.12 14.44
C VAL A 367 -17.45 23.39 13.50
N THR A 368 -17.67 24.67 13.14
CA THR A 368 -18.64 25.03 12.09
C THR A 368 -17.89 25.33 10.79
N LEU A 369 -18.17 24.59 9.73
CA LEU A 369 -17.60 24.76 8.39
C LEU A 369 -18.66 25.35 7.47
N THR A 370 -18.38 26.53 6.90
CA THR A 370 -19.31 27.22 5.97
C THR A 370 -18.96 26.89 4.52
N LEU A 371 -19.95 26.54 3.70
CA LEU A 371 -19.80 26.35 2.26
C LEU A 371 -19.72 27.71 1.53
N SER A 372 -18.58 28.40 1.67
CA SER A 372 -18.39 29.79 1.22
C SER A 372 -17.90 29.97 -0.22
N HIS A 373 -17.53 28.88 -0.90
CA HIS A 373 -16.94 28.92 -2.24
C HIS A 373 -17.74 28.07 -3.23
N ARG A 374 -17.55 28.32 -4.53
CA ARG A 374 -18.09 27.52 -5.62
C ARG A 374 -17.05 27.30 -6.73
N PRO A 375 -17.16 26.24 -7.54
CA PRO A 375 -16.27 26.02 -8.67
C PRO A 375 -16.21 27.25 -9.60
N GLY A 376 -14.99 27.68 -9.91
CA GLY A 376 -14.73 28.90 -10.70
C GLY A 376 -14.28 30.10 -9.87
N ASP A 377 -14.50 30.12 -8.55
CA ASP A 377 -14.00 31.18 -7.68
C ASP A 377 -12.45 31.20 -7.65
N VAL A 378 -11.83 32.37 -7.74
CA VAL A 378 -10.36 32.50 -7.67
C VAL A 378 -9.98 33.05 -6.31
N PHE A 379 -9.28 32.25 -5.51
CA PHE A 379 -8.82 32.64 -4.18
C PHE A 379 -7.61 31.84 -3.73
N THR A 380 -7.00 32.32 -2.65
CA THR A 380 -5.83 31.70 -2.00
C THR A 380 -6.01 31.73 -0.50
N ASP A 381 -5.57 30.68 0.18
CA ASP A 381 -5.54 30.60 1.64
C ASP A 381 -4.19 30.00 2.13
N THR A 382 -3.88 30.19 3.40
CA THR A 382 -2.65 29.71 4.03
C THR A 382 -2.96 28.92 5.30
N LEU A 383 -2.34 27.74 5.43
CA LEU A 383 -2.57 26.86 6.58
C LEU A 383 -1.26 26.51 7.27
N HIS A 384 -1.30 26.25 8.56
CA HIS A 384 -0.19 25.67 9.31
C HIS A 384 -0.69 24.42 10.02
N ILE A 385 -0.23 23.25 9.56
CA ILE A 385 -0.64 21.94 10.08
C ILE A 385 0.42 21.45 11.05
N VAL A 386 -0.02 21.04 12.24
CA VAL A 386 0.83 20.47 13.29
C VAL A 386 0.47 18.99 13.50
N PRO A 387 1.39 18.04 13.31
CA PRO A 387 1.12 16.63 13.57
C PRO A 387 1.02 16.35 15.08
N PRO A 388 0.48 15.19 15.48
CA PRO A 388 0.52 14.78 16.88
C PRO A 388 1.95 14.69 17.43
N ALA A 389 2.07 14.98 18.72
CA ALA A 389 3.33 14.84 19.45
C ALA A 389 3.66 13.36 19.66
N GLU A 390 4.95 13.04 19.65
CA GLU A 390 5.43 11.67 19.87
C GLU A 390 5.23 11.21 21.30
N LYS A 391 4.61 10.02 21.46
CA LYS A 391 4.39 9.35 22.74
C LYS A 391 4.36 7.84 22.58
N ALA A 392 5.44 7.26 22.06
CA ALA A 392 5.51 5.82 21.87
C ALA A 392 5.69 5.06 23.17
N ASN A 393 5.05 3.89 23.23
CA ASN A 393 5.28 2.89 24.25
C ASN A 393 6.17 1.78 23.69
N PHE A 394 7.20 1.38 24.44
CA PHE A 394 8.10 0.31 24.05
C PHE A 394 8.07 -0.78 25.14
N PRO A 395 7.70 -2.03 24.79
CA PRO A 395 7.82 -3.14 25.75
C PRO A 395 9.29 -3.38 26.12
N GLU A 396 9.53 -3.86 27.34
CA GLU A 396 10.88 -4.24 27.77
C GLU A 396 11.37 -5.46 27.00
N VAL A 397 12.61 -5.39 26.53
CA VAL A 397 13.32 -6.50 25.88
C VAL A 397 14.67 -6.68 26.56
N THR A 398 14.92 -7.88 27.05
CA THR A 398 16.22 -8.24 27.64
C THR A 398 17.30 -8.36 26.58
N ASP A 399 18.56 -8.12 26.96
CA ASP A 399 19.70 -8.29 26.04
C ASP A 399 19.80 -9.74 25.51
N ALA A 400 19.41 -10.73 26.31
CA ALA A 400 19.36 -12.13 25.90
C ALA A 400 18.34 -12.38 24.78
N GLN A 401 17.11 -11.85 24.94
CA GLN A 401 16.06 -11.94 23.90
C GLN A 401 16.51 -11.27 22.60
N ARG A 402 17.08 -10.06 22.69
CA ARG A 402 17.56 -9.33 21.51
C ARG A 402 18.73 -10.06 20.82
N LYS A 403 19.67 -10.61 21.59
CA LYS A 403 20.77 -11.40 21.06
C LYS A 403 20.28 -12.65 20.34
N GLU A 404 19.31 -13.37 20.92
CA GLU A 404 18.74 -14.56 20.28
C GLU A 404 17.97 -14.21 19.01
N ASN A 405 17.14 -13.17 19.02
CA ASN A 405 16.45 -12.68 17.83
C ASN A 405 17.44 -12.31 16.71
N ASN A 406 18.50 -11.57 17.03
CA ASN A 406 19.54 -11.20 16.07
C ASN A 406 20.30 -12.42 15.52
N ARG A 407 20.45 -13.49 16.32
CA ARG A 407 21.05 -14.76 15.89
C ARG A 407 20.12 -15.46 14.89
N ARG A 408 18.82 -15.51 15.19
CA ARG A 408 17.80 -16.08 14.32
C ARG A 408 17.68 -15.33 12.99
N MET A 409 17.56 -14.01 13.02
CA MET A 409 17.51 -13.17 11.81
C MET A 409 18.70 -13.42 10.88
N ALA A 410 19.92 -13.53 11.42
CA ALA A 410 21.10 -13.83 10.61
C ALA A 410 21.05 -15.23 9.95
N GLN A 411 20.44 -16.21 10.61
CA GLN A 411 20.21 -17.53 10.03
C GLN A 411 19.13 -17.47 8.93
N GLU A 412 18.07 -16.73 9.18
CA GLU A 412 16.95 -16.52 8.25
C GLU A 412 17.42 -15.80 6.97
N ASP A 413 18.26 -14.77 7.11
CA ASP A 413 18.94 -14.10 5.99
C ASP A 413 19.75 -15.09 5.15
N SER A 414 20.48 -16.01 5.80
CA SER A 414 21.25 -17.04 5.09
C SER A 414 20.35 -17.99 4.29
N ILE A 415 19.16 -18.32 4.80
CA ILE A 415 18.19 -19.17 4.10
C ILE A 415 17.67 -18.45 2.86
N ARG A 416 17.23 -17.19 3.04
CA ARG A 416 16.71 -16.36 1.95
C ARG A 416 17.77 -16.11 0.87
N ASN A 417 19.00 -15.80 1.26
CA ASN A 417 20.11 -15.55 0.33
C ASN A 417 20.51 -16.81 -0.44
N ALA A 418 20.43 -18.00 0.17
CA ALA A 418 20.64 -19.26 -0.54
C ALA A 418 19.56 -19.49 -1.62
N TYR A 419 18.31 -19.12 -1.35
CA TYR A 419 17.24 -19.15 -2.35
C TYR A 419 17.50 -18.15 -3.48
N VAL A 420 17.83 -16.89 -3.17
CA VAL A 420 18.14 -15.86 -4.17
C VAL A 420 19.34 -16.24 -5.04
N ALA A 421 20.35 -16.91 -4.47
CA ALA A 421 21.51 -17.40 -5.21
C ALA A 421 21.19 -18.50 -6.24
N SER A 422 19.99 -19.09 -6.20
CA SER A 422 19.54 -20.06 -7.20
C SER A 422 19.11 -19.40 -8.53
N PHE A 423 18.85 -18.09 -8.53
CA PHE A 423 18.40 -17.36 -9.71
C PHE A 423 19.53 -17.22 -10.76
N PRO A 424 19.20 -16.98 -12.05
CA PRO A 424 20.19 -16.82 -13.10
C PRO A 424 21.17 -15.68 -12.79
N THR A 425 22.46 -15.93 -13.00
CA THR A 425 23.50 -14.90 -12.96
C THR A 425 23.53 -14.13 -14.28
N GLU A 426 24.21 -12.98 -14.28
CA GLU A 426 24.39 -12.18 -15.50
C GLU A 426 25.09 -12.98 -16.60
N GLU A 427 26.09 -13.81 -16.25
CA GLU A 427 26.80 -14.66 -17.21
C GLU A 427 25.87 -15.69 -17.86
N LYS A 428 25.01 -16.35 -17.06
CA LYS A 428 24.02 -17.31 -17.58
C LYS A 428 23.01 -16.62 -18.49
N ALA A 429 22.54 -15.44 -18.11
CA ALA A 429 21.57 -14.68 -18.89
C ALA A 429 22.16 -14.20 -20.23
N LYS A 430 23.42 -13.75 -20.24
CA LYS A 430 24.15 -13.40 -21.47
C LYS A 430 24.35 -14.60 -22.39
N ALA A 431 24.83 -15.72 -21.85
CA ALA A 431 25.02 -16.95 -22.63
C ALA A 431 23.70 -17.45 -23.24
N PHE A 432 22.60 -17.34 -22.49
CA PHE A 432 21.26 -17.66 -23.00
C PHE A 432 20.85 -16.74 -24.16
N ALA A 433 21.05 -15.42 -24.01
CA ALA A 433 20.75 -14.45 -25.06
C ALA A 433 21.56 -14.70 -26.35
N GLU A 434 22.85 -14.98 -26.22
CA GLU A 434 23.74 -15.32 -27.34
C GLU A 434 23.31 -16.61 -28.03
N GLY A 435 22.95 -17.64 -27.26
CA GLY A 435 22.45 -18.92 -27.78
C GLY A 435 21.19 -18.77 -28.63
N LEU A 436 20.30 -17.85 -28.26
CA LEU A 436 19.08 -17.54 -29.02
C LEU A 436 19.27 -16.42 -30.07
N LYS A 437 20.47 -15.85 -30.19
CA LYS A 437 20.78 -14.70 -31.07
C LYS A 437 19.86 -13.48 -30.83
N LEU A 438 19.55 -13.23 -29.56
CA LEU A 438 18.76 -12.07 -29.11
C LEU A 438 19.67 -10.91 -28.68
N ASP A 439 19.08 -9.72 -28.45
CA ASP A 439 19.82 -8.61 -27.86
C ASP A 439 20.29 -8.97 -26.44
N VAL A 440 21.61 -8.98 -26.25
CA VAL A 440 22.24 -9.48 -25.02
C VAL A 440 21.87 -8.62 -23.81
N ASN A 441 21.83 -7.30 -23.98
CA ASN A 441 21.60 -6.37 -22.86
C ASN A 441 20.14 -6.40 -22.39
N GLN A 442 19.19 -6.32 -23.33
CA GLN A 442 17.77 -6.38 -23.02
C GLN A 442 17.38 -7.75 -22.43
N THR A 443 17.80 -8.83 -23.08
CA THR A 443 17.49 -10.19 -22.64
C THR A 443 18.03 -10.44 -21.23
N SER A 444 19.30 -10.07 -20.98
CA SER A 444 19.90 -10.25 -19.65
C SER A 444 19.18 -9.43 -18.59
N THR A 445 18.79 -8.20 -18.91
CA THR A 445 18.05 -7.32 -18.00
C THR A 445 16.71 -7.94 -17.60
N TYR A 446 15.92 -8.44 -18.56
CA TYR A 446 14.62 -9.03 -18.26
C TYR A 446 14.73 -10.34 -17.46
N ILE A 447 15.71 -11.19 -17.78
CA ILE A 447 15.95 -12.43 -17.02
C ILE A 447 16.35 -12.11 -15.58
N LEU A 448 17.26 -11.16 -15.34
CA LEU A 448 17.67 -10.80 -13.97
C LEU A 448 16.50 -10.17 -13.17
N LYS A 449 15.71 -9.29 -13.80
CA LYS A 449 14.55 -8.66 -13.17
C LYS A 449 13.40 -9.63 -12.86
N SER A 450 13.31 -10.75 -13.58
CA SER A 450 12.27 -11.78 -13.37
C SER A 450 12.43 -12.59 -12.08
N ARG A 451 13.60 -12.55 -11.43
CA ARG A 451 13.87 -13.25 -10.15
C ARG A 451 13.44 -14.72 -10.20
N GLY A 452 12.65 -15.21 -9.25
CA GLY A 452 12.17 -16.60 -9.21
C GLY A 452 11.22 -17.00 -10.35
N ASN A 453 10.79 -16.06 -11.21
CA ASN A 453 9.97 -16.34 -12.40
C ASN A 453 10.81 -16.49 -13.68
N HIS A 454 12.14 -16.53 -13.56
CA HIS A 454 13.03 -16.60 -14.72
C HIS A 454 12.77 -17.78 -15.65
N ALA A 455 12.27 -18.91 -15.14
CA ALA A 455 11.95 -20.07 -15.97
C ALA A 455 10.86 -19.74 -17.00
N ASP A 456 9.81 -19.03 -16.59
CA ASP A 456 8.73 -18.60 -17.48
C ASP A 456 9.19 -17.60 -18.54
N ILE A 457 10.02 -16.62 -18.14
CA ILE A 457 10.57 -15.60 -19.07
C ILE A 457 11.54 -16.23 -20.08
N MET A 458 12.43 -17.12 -19.62
CA MET A 458 13.36 -17.84 -20.50
C MET A 458 12.58 -18.75 -21.46
N GLN A 459 11.59 -19.50 -20.97
CA GLN A 459 10.76 -20.35 -21.83
C GLN A 459 10.02 -19.54 -22.90
N PHE A 460 9.43 -18.40 -22.54
CA PHE A 460 8.78 -17.49 -23.48
C PHE A 460 9.73 -17.01 -24.57
N LEU A 461 10.94 -16.57 -24.21
CA LEU A 461 11.94 -16.08 -25.17
C LEU A 461 12.45 -17.20 -26.08
N SER A 462 12.66 -18.42 -25.56
CA SER A 462 13.02 -19.60 -26.35
C SER A 462 11.93 -19.93 -27.38
N ASN A 463 10.67 -20.03 -26.95
CA ASN A 463 9.54 -20.33 -27.83
C ASN A 463 9.36 -19.25 -28.91
N ALA A 464 9.53 -17.97 -28.55
CA ALA A 464 9.47 -16.86 -29.49
C ALA A 464 10.63 -16.90 -30.49
N ALA A 465 11.85 -17.19 -30.06
CA ALA A 465 13.02 -17.30 -30.95
C ALA A 465 12.87 -18.45 -31.95
N GLU A 466 12.39 -19.62 -31.51
CA GLU A 466 12.10 -20.77 -32.38
C GLU A 466 11.07 -20.45 -33.48
N LYS A 467 10.09 -19.59 -33.18
CA LYS A 467 9.10 -19.11 -34.15
C LYS A 467 9.54 -17.88 -34.94
N GLY A 468 10.79 -17.43 -34.80
CA GLY A 468 11.32 -16.25 -35.49
C GLY A 468 10.77 -14.90 -34.97
N GLN A 469 10.17 -14.87 -33.78
CA GLN A 469 9.57 -13.69 -33.15
C GLN A 469 10.36 -13.20 -31.92
N GLY A 470 11.60 -13.61 -31.74
CA GLY A 470 12.44 -13.25 -30.59
C GLY A 470 12.57 -11.73 -30.37
N ALA A 471 12.83 -10.96 -31.42
CA ALA A 471 12.88 -9.49 -31.32
C ALA A 471 11.53 -8.89 -30.89
N ARG A 472 10.43 -9.44 -31.42
CA ARG A 472 9.06 -9.00 -31.08
C ARG A 472 8.69 -9.33 -29.64
N ALA A 473 9.19 -10.45 -29.11
CA ALA A 473 9.04 -10.80 -27.71
C ALA A 473 9.77 -9.80 -26.80
N LEU A 474 10.97 -9.35 -27.17
CA LEU A 474 11.67 -8.29 -26.42
C LEU A 474 10.94 -6.94 -26.45
N GLU A 475 10.32 -6.60 -27.59
CA GLU A 475 9.44 -5.42 -27.67
C GLU A 475 8.23 -5.55 -26.72
N LEU A 476 7.60 -6.73 -26.63
CA LEU A 476 6.53 -6.98 -25.68
C LEU A 476 7.01 -6.80 -24.23
N LEU A 477 8.13 -7.43 -23.86
CA LEU A 477 8.70 -7.32 -22.51
C LEU A 477 9.05 -5.86 -22.15
N SER A 478 9.40 -5.02 -23.13
CA SER A 478 9.69 -3.60 -22.89
C SER A 478 8.46 -2.77 -22.45
N THR A 479 7.25 -3.31 -22.60
CA THR A 479 5.99 -2.67 -22.18
C THR A 479 5.56 -3.07 -20.77
N LEU A 480 6.26 -4.01 -20.14
CA LEU A 480 5.89 -4.58 -18.86
C LEU A 480 6.47 -3.80 -17.69
N ALA A 481 5.75 -3.77 -16.57
CA ALA A 481 6.32 -3.33 -15.31
C ALA A 481 7.29 -4.39 -14.78
N ASP A 482 8.22 -3.99 -13.91
CA ASP A 482 9.19 -4.93 -13.32
C ASP A 482 8.51 -6.07 -12.54
N LYS A 483 7.34 -5.83 -11.91
CA LYS A 483 6.56 -6.89 -11.24
C LYS A 483 6.00 -7.92 -12.21
N ASP A 484 5.63 -7.51 -13.42
CA ASP A 484 5.05 -8.42 -14.42
C ASP A 484 6.06 -9.48 -14.86
N LEU A 485 7.35 -9.10 -14.93
CA LEU A 485 8.44 -10.05 -15.17
C LEU A 485 8.55 -11.11 -14.05
N ARG A 486 8.10 -10.79 -12.84
CA ARG A 486 8.23 -11.64 -11.63
C ARG A 486 7.02 -12.53 -11.38
N ASP A 487 5.88 -12.28 -12.02
CA ASP A 487 4.66 -13.04 -11.76
C ASP A 487 3.80 -13.39 -12.98
N THR A 488 4.23 -13.02 -14.21
CA THR A 488 3.52 -13.41 -15.43
C THR A 488 4.05 -14.76 -15.96
N PRO A 489 3.18 -15.80 -16.08
CA PRO A 489 3.54 -17.06 -16.70
C PRO A 489 3.83 -16.94 -18.19
N CYS A 490 4.64 -17.86 -18.72
CA CYS A 490 4.98 -17.95 -20.14
C CYS A 490 3.74 -17.95 -21.04
N SER A 491 2.73 -18.75 -20.69
CA SER A 491 1.49 -18.90 -21.47
C SER A 491 0.69 -17.60 -21.64
N ILE A 492 0.76 -16.68 -20.67
CA ILE A 492 0.10 -15.37 -20.76
C ILE A 492 0.83 -14.47 -21.75
N LEU A 493 2.17 -14.44 -21.69
CA LEU A 493 2.99 -13.68 -22.64
C LEU A 493 2.83 -14.20 -24.07
N GLU A 494 2.72 -15.52 -24.23
CA GLU A 494 2.47 -16.18 -25.51
C GLU A 494 1.09 -15.83 -26.09
N ASP A 495 0.03 -15.81 -25.27
CA ASP A 495 -1.29 -15.36 -25.72
C ASP A 495 -1.22 -13.95 -26.31
N HIS A 496 -0.52 -13.04 -25.64
CA HIS A 496 -0.40 -11.67 -26.12
C HIS A 496 0.48 -11.54 -27.38
N LEU A 497 1.60 -12.26 -27.44
CA LEU A 497 2.52 -12.22 -28.57
C LEU A 497 1.89 -12.81 -29.83
N TYR A 498 1.32 -14.01 -29.73
CA TYR A 498 0.89 -14.79 -30.89
C TYR A 498 -0.53 -14.44 -31.37
N ALA A 499 -1.39 -13.90 -30.51
CA ALA A 499 -2.73 -13.43 -30.90
C ALA A 499 -2.73 -11.98 -31.42
N THR A 500 -1.56 -11.36 -31.62
CA THR A 500 -1.42 -9.98 -32.11
C THR A 500 -0.70 -9.96 -33.47
N ASP A 501 -1.15 -9.10 -34.38
CA ASP A 501 -0.49 -8.90 -35.67
C ASP A 501 0.98 -8.44 -35.49
N ALA A 502 1.88 -9.01 -36.28
CA ALA A 502 3.32 -8.75 -36.17
C ALA A 502 3.71 -7.27 -36.43
N LYS A 503 2.85 -6.52 -37.13
CA LYS A 503 3.05 -5.09 -37.46
C LYS A 503 2.28 -4.15 -36.55
N ALA A 504 1.55 -4.66 -35.56
CA ALA A 504 0.76 -3.84 -34.66
C ALA A 504 1.66 -2.91 -33.83
N ASP A 505 1.12 -1.76 -33.40
CA ASP A 505 1.84 -0.85 -32.52
C ASP A 505 2.23 -1.53 -31.20
N VAL A 506 3.46 -1.31 -30.73
CA VAL A 506 3.99 -1.96 -29.52
C VAL A 506 3.23 -1.49 -28.27
N LYS A 507 2.98 -0.19 -28.14
CA LYS A 507 2.44 0.42 -26.91
C LYS A 507 0.92 0.42 -26.88
N GLU A 508 0.28 0.70 -28.01
CA GLU A 508 -1.15 0.90 -28.12
C GLU A 508 -1.91 -0.39 -28.51
N VAL A 509 -1.22 -1.42 -29.02
CA VAL A 509 -1.85 -2.70 -29.39
C VAL A 509 -1.21 -3.92 -28.75
N LEU A 510 0.11 -4.13 -28.88
CA LEU A 510 0.80 -5.35 -28.38
C LEU A 510 0.85 -5.41 -26.85
N ALA A 511 1.11 -4.26 -26.20
CA ALA A 511 1.26 -4.15 -24.76
C ALA A 511 0.13 -4.88 -24.00
N PRO A 512 0.46 -5.89 -23.17
CA PRO A 512 -0.50 -6.56 -22.30
C PRO A 512 -1.02 -5.63 -21.19
N ARG A 513 -0.14 -4.79 -20.67
CA ARG A 513 -0.34 -3.88 -19.55
C ARG A 513 -1.21 -2.69 -19.98
N ILE A 514 -2.25 -2.41 -19.21
CA ILE A 514 -3.19 -1.30 -19.41
C ILE A 514 -3.19 -0.35 -18.20
N ALA A 515 -3.25 -0.90 -16.99
CA ALA A 515 -3.20 -0.17 -15.73
C ALA A 515 -2.50 -1.03 -14.65
N THR A 516 -3.12 -1.23 -13.48
CA THR A 516 -2.54 -1.95 -12.34
C THR A 516 -3.05 -3.39 -12.19
N GLU A 517 -3.72 -3.95 -13.21
CA GLU A 517 -4.34 -5.28 -13.19
C GLU A 517 -3.33 -6.45 -13.06
N MET A 518 -3.81 -7.66 -12.78
CA MET A 518 -3.03 -8.86 -13.10
C MET A 518 -3.06 -9.10 -14.61
N LEU A 519 -1.94 -9.47 -15.22
CA LEU A 519 -1.94 -9.89 -16.61
C LEU A 519 -2.64 -11.25 -16.73
N THR A 520 -3.55 -11.36 -17.69
CA THR A 520 -4.36 -12.55 -17.98
C THR A 520 -4.36 -12.83 -19.48
N PRO A 521 -4.50 -14.09 -19.93
CA PRO A 521 -4.45 -14.45 -21.35
C PRO A 521 -5.74 -14.09 -22.09
N TYR A 522 -6.10 -12.80 -22.10
CA TYR A 522 -7.42 -12.34 -22.53
C TYR A 522 -7.59 -12.30 -24.05
N ARG A 523 -6.52 -12.29 -24.87
CA ARG A 523 -6.66 -11.99 -26.30
C ARG A 523 -7.35 -13.11 -27.04
N THR A 524 -6.82 -14.33 -26.94
CA THR A 524 -7.40 -15.48 -27.62
C THR A 524 -8.83 -15.72 -27.11
N TYR A 525 -9.08 -15.49 -25.82
CA TYR A 525 -10.41 -15.61 -25.24
C TYR A 525 -11.39 -14.61 -25.89
N LEU A 526 -11.08 -13.32 -25.89
CA LEU A 526 -11.96 -12.28 -26.43
C LEU A 526 -12.16 -12.42 -27.94
N GLN A 527 -11.11 -12.79 -28.69
CA GLN A 527 -11.21 -13.05 -30.13
C GLN A 527 -12.16 -14.20 -30.46
N LYS A 528 -12.26 -15.22 -29.59
CA LYS A 528 -13.21 -16.33 -29.73
C LYS A 528 -14.61 -15.95 -29.25
N ALA A 529 -14.69 -15.14 -28.19
CA ALA A 529 -15.95 -14.78 -27.56
C ALA A 529 -16.76 -13.76 -28.37
N LEU A 530 -16.08 -12.86 -29.10
CA LEU A 530 -16.70 -11.92 -30.02
C LEU A 530 -17.10 -12.63 -31.32
N SER A 531 -18.38 -12.53 -31.69
CA SER A 531 -18.83 -13.02 -33.00
C SER A 531 -18.10 -12.31 -34.15
N ALA A 532 -17.89 -13.02 -35.26
CA ALA A 532 -17.20 -12.45 -36.43
C ALA A 532 -17.89 -11.18 -36.97
N GLU A 533 -19.22 -11.11 -36.90
CA GLU A 533 -20.01 -9.95 -37.29
C GLU A 533 -19.75 -8.75 -36.37
N LEU A 534 -19.88 -8.94 -35.06
CA LEU A 534 -19.61 -7.87 -34.08
C LEU A 534 -18.15 -7.38 -34.15
N ALA A 535 -17.19 -8.30 -34.29
CA ALA A 535 -15.79 -7.96 -34.46
C ALA A 535 -15.54 -7.11 -35.72
N ALA A 536 -16.20 -7.42 -36.84
CA ALA A 536 -16.11 -6.63 -38.07
C ALA A 536 -16.71 -5.24 -37.90
N GLN A 537 -17.86 -5.12 -37.22
CA GLN A 537 -18.49 -3.83 -36.91
C GLN A 537 -17.59 -2.96 -36.03
N ILE A 538 -17.03 -3.51 -34.95
CA ILE A 538 -16.12 -2.79 -34.05
C ILE A 538 -14.85 -2.31 -34.77
N LYS A 539 -14.29 -3.12 -35.67
CA LYS A 539 -13.11 -2.72 -36.47
C LYS A 539 -13.43 -1.58 -37.43
N ALA A 540 -14.63 -1.56 -38.00
CA ALA A 540 -15.08 -0.48 -38.88
C ALA A 540 -15.38 0.81 -38.09
N ASP A 541 -15.97 0.68 -36.90
CA ASP A 541 -16.28 1.78 -36.00
C ASP A 541 -16.14 1.34 -34.52
N PRO A 542 -15.04 1.72 -33.83
CA PRO A 542 -14.83 1.35 -32.43
C PRO A 542 -15.88 1.90 -31.46
N GLN A 543 -16.70 2.88 -31.86
CA GLN A 543 -17.86 3.31 -31.06
C GLN A 543 -18.86 2.19 -30.81
N VAL A 544 -18.91 1.17 -31.69
CA VAL A 544 -19.73 -0.03 -31.49
C VAL A 544 -19.31 -0.78 -30.21
N LEU A 545 -18.01 -0.84 -29.89
CA LEU A 545 -17.53 -1.48 -28.66
C LEU A 545 -17.92 -0.66 -27.42
N MET A 546 -17.86 0.67 -27.52
CA MET A 546 -18.27 1.58 -26.44
C MET A 546 -19.76 1.39 -26.13
N LYS A 547 -20.59 1.41 -27.18
CA LYS A 547 -22.02 1.15 -27.06
C LYS A 547 -22.30 -0.24 -26.51
N TRP A 548 -21.58 -1.26 -26.98
CA TRP A 548 -21.70 -2.62 -26.45
C TRP A 548 -21.39 -2.66 -24.95
N CYS A 549 -20.34 -1.97 -24.49
CA CYS A 549 -20.01 -1.89 -23.06
C CYS A 549 -21.14 -1.25 -22.26
N LYS A 550 -21.74 -0.16 -22.76
CA LYS A 550 -22.87 0.52 -22.14
C LYS A 550 -24.12 -0.36 -22.06
N ASP A 551 -24.44 -1.05 -23.15
CA ASP A 551 -25.69 -1.82 -23.27
C ASP A 551 -25.60 -3.21 -22.60
N SER A 552 -24.38 -3.77 -22.49
CA SER A 552 -24.17 -5.16 -22.07
C SER A 552 -23.57 -5.31 -20.67
N LEU A 553 -22.99 -4.25 -20.08
CA LEU A 553 -22.37 -4.30 -18.76
C LEU A 553 -23.18 -3.51 -17.75
N SER A 554 -23.42 -4.11 -16.58
CA SER A 554 -23.99 -3.44 -15.42
C SER A 554 -22.88 -2.92 -14.53
N ILE A 555 -22.78 -1.59 -14.38
CA ILE A 555 -21.74 -0.96 -13.56
C ILE A 555 -22.18 -0.88 -12.10
N ARG A 556 -21.43 -1.54 -11.20
CA ARG A 556 -21.71 -1.69 -9.76
C ARG A 556 -20.48 -1.38 -8.91
N ASN A 557 -20.09 -0.10 -8.90
CA ASN A 557 -18.99 0.41 -8.06
C ASN A 557 -19.23 0.16 -6.56
N ASP A 558 -20.49 0.06 -6.14
CA ASP A 558 -20.91 -0.26 -4.77
C ASP A 558 -20.54 -1.69 -4.33
N LEU A 559 -20.27 -2.60 -5.27
CA LEU A 559 -19.91 -4.00 -4.99
C LEU A 559 -18.41 -4.30 -5.12
N SER A 560 -17.61 -3.36 -5.65
CA SER A 560 -16.15 -3.48 -5.85
C SER A 560 -15.38 -2.44 -5.03
N THR A 561 -15.53 -2.46 -3.71
CA THR A 561 -15.04 -1.37 -2.85
C THR A 561 -13.59 -1.50 -2.35
N ILE A 562 -12.85 -2.49 -2.88
CA ILE A 562 -11.48 -2.87 -2.44
C ILE A 562 -10.42 -2.56 -3.51
N PHE A 563 -10.79 -1.86 -4.60
CA PHE A 563 -9.88 -1.51 -5.71
C PHE A 563 -9.20 -2.74 -6.36
N THR A 564 -9.87 -3.90 -6.31
CA THR A 564 -9.50 -5.08 -7.09
C THR A 564 -9.95 -4.88 -8.53
N ILE A 565 -9.15 -5.31 -9.50
CA ILE A 565 -9.52 -5.23 -10.91
C ILE A 565 -10.05 -6.58 -11.36
N THR A 566 -11.26 -6.59 -11.93
CA THR A 566 -11.83 -7.78 -12.56
C THR A 566 -11.16 -8.01 -13.91
N SER A 567 -10.73 -9.24 -14.19
CA SER A 567 -10.08 -9.57 -15.46
C SER A 567 -11.00 -9.32 -16.67
N PRO A 568 -10.47 -9.07 -17.88
CA PRO A 568 -11.32 -8.92 -19.07
C PRO A 568 -12.20 -10.14 -19.36
N GLU A 569 -11.73 -11.34 -19.02
CA GLU A 569 -12.54 -12.57 -19.07
C GLU A 569 -13.66 -12.55 -18.04
N GLY A 570 -13.36 -12.16 -16.79
CA GLY A 570 -14.31 -12.02 -15.70
C GLY A 570 -15.43 -11.04 -16.06
N VAL A 571 -15.08 -9.86 -16.58
CA VAL A 571 -16.04 -8.84 -17.08
C VAL A 571 -16.91 -9.43 -18.19
N TRP A 572 -16.32 -10.17 -19.12
CA TRP A 572 -17.08 -10.81 -20.19
C TRP A 572 -18.08 -11.84 -19.64
N ARG A 573 -17.67 -12.67 -18.68
CA ARG A 573 -18.49 -13.76 -18.15
C ARG A 573 -19.60 -13.26 -17.23
N SER A 574 -19.29 -12.36 -16.31
CA SER A 574 -20.23 -11.87 -15.29
C SER A 574 -21.20 -10.82 -15.83
N ARG A 575 -20.75 -9.98 -16.78
CA ARG A 575 -21.45 -8.77 -17.24
C ARG A 575 -21.75 -7.74 -16.13
N VAL A 576 -21.21 -7.93 -14.93
CA VAL A 576 -21.35 -7.02 -13.79
C VAL A 576 -19.95 -6.67 -13.31
N THR A 577 -19.63 -5.38 -13.29
CA THR A 577 -18.26 -4.91 -13.05
C THR A 577 -18.28 -3.50 -12.48
N ASP A 578 -17.15 -3.00 -11.98
CA ASP A 578 -16.95 -1.57 -11.73
C ASP A 578 -16.45 -0.82 -12.97
N SER A 579 -16.44 0.52 -12.87
CA SER A 579 -16.00 1.41 -13.95
C SER A 579 -14.53 1.17 -14.34
N GLN A 580 -13.63 0.96 -13.36
CA GLN A 580 -12.21 0.78 -13.62
C GLN A 580 -11.94 -0.50 -14.44
N SER A 581 -12.61 -1.58 -14.07
CA SER A 581 -12.49 -2.87 -14.75
C SER A 581 -13.19 -2.86 -16.11
N ARG A 582 -14.29 -2.11 -16.28
CA ARG A 582 -14.89 -1.82 -17.61
C ARG A 582 -13.90 -1.12 -18.52
N ASP A 583 -13.20 -0.11 -18.01
CA ASP A 583 -12.25 0.68 -18.79
C ASP A 583 -11.08 -0.18 -19.29
N ILE A 584 -10.55 -1.06 -18.42
CA ILE A 584 -9.52 -2.03 -18.77
C ILE A 584 -10.05 -3.05 -19.77
N PHE A 585 -11.27 -3.57 -19.57
CA PHE A 585 -11.94 -4.45 -20.51
C PHE A 585 -12.09 -3.81 -21.90
N PHE A 586 -12.49 -2.54 -21.98
CA PHE A 586 -12.63 -1.83 -23.26
C PHE A 586 -11.31 -1.81 -24.02
N VAL A 587 -10.22 -1.41 -23.35
CA VAL A 587 -8.88 -1.37 -23.97
C VAL A 587 -8.44 -2.77 -24.37
N ALA A 588 -8.64 -3.78 -23.50
CA ALA A 588 -8.30 -5.17 -23.79
C ALA A 588 -9.05 -5.72 -25.02
N ALA A 589 -10.36 -5.46 -25.13
CA ALA A 589 -11.18 -5.88 -26.26
C ALA A 589 -10.80 -5.15 -27.56
N ALA A 590 -10.56 -3.84 -27.50
CA ALA A 590 -10.09 -3.06 -28.65
C ALA A 590 -8.73 -3.57 -29.17
N ARG A 591 -7.76 -3.76 -28.26
CA ARG A 591 -6.42 -4.30 -28.59
C ARG A 591 -6.50 -5.73 -29.14
N SER A 592 -7.42 -6.56 -28.64
CA SER A 592 -7.65 -7.92 -29.15
C SER A 592 -8.17 -7.95 -30.59
N LEU A 593 -8.77 -6.85 -31.06
CA LEU A 593 -9.21 -6.66 -32.44
C LEU A 593 -8.20 -5.89 -33.30
N GLY A 594 -7.04 -5.53 -32.75
CA GLY A 594 -5.99 -4.77 -33.45
C GLY A 594 -6.23 -3.25 -33.48
N ILE A 595 -7.14 -2.73 -32.65
CA ILE A 595 -7.42 -1.30 -32.55
C ILE A 595 -6.47 -0.68 -31.52
N PRO A 596 -5.69 0.36 -31.87
CA PRO A 596 -4.84 1.07 -30.92
C PRO A 596 -5.69 1.76 -29.85
N ALA A 597 -5.47 1.40 -28.58
CA ALA A 597 -6.20 1.93 -27.42
C ALA A 597 -5.32 1.96 -26.17
N TRP A 598 -5.58 2.91 -25.26
CA TRP A 598 -4.83 3.08 -24.01
C TRP A 598 -5.65 3.81 -22.94
N LYS A 599 -5.15 3.75 -21.70
CA LYS A 599 -5.58 4.60 -20.60
C LYS A 599 -4.50 5.66 -20.36
N ASP A 600 -4.91 6.92 -20.31
CA ASP A 600 -4.01 8.05 -20.08
C ASP A 600 -3.53 8.05 -18.62
N GLU A 601 -2.21 8.15 -18.41
CA GLU A 601 -1.59 8.04 -17.09
C GLU A 601 -1.83 9.29 -16.21
N VAL A 602 -2.08 10.45 -16.81
CA VAL A 602 -2.23 11.73 -16.09
C VAL A 602 -3.64 11.89 -15.55
N ASN A 603 -4.64 11.67 -16.40
CA ASN A 603 -6.04 11.93 -16.08
C ASN A 603 -6.93 10.67 -16.05
N GLY A 604 -6.40 9.49 -16.41
CA GLY A 604 -7.14 8.24 -16.38
C GLY A 604 -8.12 8.02 -17.54
N ASN A 605 -8.19 8.94 -18.50
CA ASN A 605 -9.10 8.87 -19.64
C ASN A 605 -8.80 7.66 -20.53
N ILE A 606 -9.84 7.06 -21.11
CA ILE A 606 -9.71 5.97 -22.06
C ILE A 606 -9.76 6.51 -23.48
N CYS A 607 -8.78 6.13 -24.30
CA CYS A 607 -8.62 6.62 -25.66
C CYS A 607 -8.41 5.48 -26.64
N TYR A 608 -8.82 5.70 -27.89
CA TYR A 608 -8.47 4.83 -29.03
C TYR A 608 -8.12 5.67 -30.26
N ARG A 609 -7.53 5.05 -31.29
CA ARG A 609 -7.26 5.73 -32.58
C ARG A 609 -8.32 5.42 -33.64
N LEU A 610 -8.86 6.48 -34.24
CA LEU A 610 -9.66 6.42 -35.46
C LEU A 610 -8.99 7.27 -36.54
N ASN A 611 -8.67 6.67 -37.70
CA ASN A 611 -7.98 7.36 -38.80
C ASN A 611 -6.69 8.09 -38.35
N GLY A 612 -5.94 7.48 -37.44
CA GLY A 612 -4.70 8.03 -36.86
C GLY A 612 -4.88 9.07 -35.75
N LYS A 613 -6.10 9.55 -35.49
CA LYS A 613 -6.38 10.56 -34.46
C LYS A 613 -6.87 9.92 -33.15
N PRO A 614 -6.45 10.44 -31.98
CA PRO A 614 -6.98 10.02 -30.69
C PRO A 614 -8.46 10.42 -30.57
N VAL A 615 -9.29 9.52 -30.04
CA VAL A 615 -10.70 9.74 -29.71
C VAL A 615 -10.92 9.32 -28.26
N LEU A 616 -11.56 10.19 -27.47
CA LEU A 616 -11.91 9.91 -26.09
C LEU A 616 -13.11 8.97 -26.04
N VAL A 617 -13.02 7.94 -25.22
CA VAL A 617 -14.13 7.06 -24.89
C VAL A 617 -14.94 7.72 -23.79
N ASP A 618 -16.19 8.01 -24.10
CA ASP A 618 -17.13 8.59 -23.16
C ASP A 618 -18.35 7.67 -23.09
N PHE A 619 -18.48 6.93 -21.99
CA PHE A 619 -19.57 5.97 -21.81
C PHE A 619 -20.92 6.66 -21.56
N GLU A 620 -20.93 7.95 -21.26
CA GLU A 620 -22.15 8.72 -21.01
C GLU A 620 -22.70 9.35 -22.30
N SER A 621 -21.84 9.82 -23.21
CA SER A 621 -22.26 10.38 -24.51
C SER A 621 -22.33 9.37 -25.66
N SER A 622 -23.13 9.69 -26.68
CA SER A 622 -23.34 8.83 -27.86
C SER A 622 -22.45 9.15 -29.06
N GLU A 623 -21.67 10.23 -29.01
CA GLU A 623 -20.88 10.74 -30.15
C GLU A 623 -19.35 10.64 -29.96
N GLY A 624 -18.89 10.05 -28.86
CA GLY A 624 -17.48 10.05 -28.48
C GLY A 624 -17.02 11.44 -28.00
N GLY A 625 -16.15 11.47 -26.99
CA GLY A 625 -15.71 12.73 -26.41
C GLY A 625 -14.64 13.45 -27.25
N SER A 626 -14.57 14.77 -27.15
CA SER A 626 -13.43 15.57 -27.63
C SER A 626 -12.54 15.99 -26.46
N LEU A 627 -11.22 15.85 -26.60
CA LEU A 627 -10.27 16.42 -25.65
C LEU A 627 -10.42 17.96 -25.65
N SER A 628 -10.81 18.53 -24.50
CA SER A 628 -10.89 19.97 -24.29
C SER A 628 -9.72 20.41 -23.43
N GLU A 629 -8.80 21.18 -24.03
CA GLU A 629 -7.53 21.56 -23.40
C GLU A 629 -7.33 23.08 -23.39
N GLY A 630 -6.61 23.56 -22.37
CA GLY A 630 -6.01 24.88 -22.27
C GLY A 630 -4.54 24.76 -21.86
N VAL A 631 -3.85 25.89 -21.69
CA VAL A 631 -2.44 25.92 -21.25
C VAL A 631 -2.36 26.46 -19.83
N LEU A 632 -1.70 25.74 -18.92
CA LEU A 632 -1.40 26.22 -17.57
C LEU A 632 0.07 26.60 -17.45
N LYS A 633 0.34 27.84 -17.02
CA LYS A 633 1.64 28.35 -16.62
C LYS A 633 1.63 28.73 -15.15
N ALA A 634 2.75 28.54 -14.46
CA ALA A 634 2.92 29.10 -13.14
C ALA A 634 4.16 29.99 -13.04
N THR A 635 4.01 31.16 -12.39
CA THR A 635 5.16 32.02 -12.04
C THR A 635 5.71 31.58 -10.70
N TYR A 636 7.03 31.43 -10.59
CA TYR A 636 7.70 31.10 -9.34
C TYR A 636 8.80 32.11 -9.03
N GLN A 637 8.77 32.67 -7.82
CA GLN A 637 9.88 33.44 -7.26
C GLN A 637 10.68 32.50 -6.36
N ALA A 638 11.94 32.23 -6.73
CA ALA A 638 12.81 31.36 -5.96
C ALA A 638 12.97 31.86 -4.52
N ILE A 639 12.73 30.97 -3.56
CA ILE A 639 13.09 31.16 -2.15
C ILE A 639 14.48 30.55 -1.89
N PRO A 640 15.20 30.97 -0.82
CA PRO A 640 16.44 30.28 -0.44
C PRO A 640 16.22 28.77 -0.36
N ARG A 641 17.15 27.98 -0.94
CA ARG A 641 17.16 26.50 -0.90
C ARG A 641 16.12 25.79 -1.77
N LEU A 642 15.33 26.53 -2.54
CA LEU A 642 14.37 25.94 -3.47
C LEU A 642 14.26 26.82 -4.72
N ASP A 643 15.09 26.55 -5.72
CA ASP A 643 15.07 27.23 -7.02
C ASP A 643 14.08 26.58 -8.00
N ASN A 644 13.78 25.30 -7.82
CA ASN A 644 12.89 24.52 -8.67
C ASN A 644 11.99 23.58 -7.84
N PRO A 645 10.80 24.03 -7.42
CA PRO A 645 9.82 23.21 -6.69
C PRO A 645 9.52 21.92 -7.46
N LYS A 646 9.53 20.78 -6.76
CA LYS A 646 9.21 19.46 -7.31
C LYS A 646 7.74 19.09 -7.09
N TYR A 647 7.15 18.41 -8.05
CA TYR A 647 5.81 17.82 -7.93
C TYR A 647 5.84 16.72 -6.86
N TYR A 648 4.75 16.56 -6.09
CA TYR A 648 4.64 15.68 -4.91
C TYR A 648 5.53 16.00 -3.70
N THR A 649 6.65 16.72 -3.85
CA THR A 649 7.42 17.17 -2.67
C THR A 649 7.00 18.56 -2.20
N HIS A 650 6.80 19.47 -3.16
CA HIS A 650 6.62 20.89 -2.87
C HIS A 650 5.27 21.41 -3.33
N PHE A 651 4.73 20.87 -4.43
CA PHE A 651 3.42 21.26 -4.94
C PHE A 651 2.70 20.11 -5.65
N THR A 652 1.38 20.18 -5.68
CA THR A 652 0.53 19.33 -6.52
C THR A 652 -0.61 20.13 -7.15
N LEU A 653 -1.24 19.55 -8.17
CA LEU A 653 -2.45 20.04 -8.82
C LEU A 653 -3.56 19.03 -8.63
N SER A 654 -4.73 19.48 -8.21
CA SER A 654 -5.95 18.68 -8.18
C SER A 654 -7.03 19.35 -9.01
N LYS A 655 -7.78 18.58 -9.78
CA LYS A 655 -8.90 19.06 -10.60
C LYS A 655 -10.22 18.80 -9.88
N TYR A 656 -11.11 19.78 -9.87
CA TYR A 656 -12.46 19.62 -9.36
C TYR A 656 -13.23 18.61 -10.22
N ASP A 657 -13.83 17.63 -9.57
CA ASP A 657 -14.70 16.62 -10.15
C ASP A 657 -15.81 16.26 -9.16
N ASN A 658 -17.06 16.47 -9.56
CA ASN A 658 -18.27 16.08 -8.81
C ASN A 658 -18.22 16.35 -7.29
N GLY A 659 -17.95 17.60 -6.90
CA GLY A 659 -17.99 18.02 -5.50
C GLY A 659 -16.69 17.83 -4.74
N THR A 660 -15.65 17.23 -5.32
CA THR A 660 -14.33 17.03 -4.69
C THR A 660 -13.20 17.44 -5.63
N PHE A 661 -11.95 17.34 -5.16
CA PHE A 661 -10.74 17.62 -5.94
C PHE A 661 -9.89 16.36 -6.09
N GLN A 662 -9.68 15.94 -7.33
CA GLN A 662 -8.91 14.75 -7.70
C GLN A 662 -7.49 15.14 -8.11
N LEU A 663 -6.50 14.54 -7.45
CA LEU A 663 -5.08 14.74 -7.76
C LEU A 663 -4.80 14.44 -9.24
N GLN A 664 -4.04 15.30 -9.90
CA GLN A 664 -3.54 15.05 -11.26
C GLN A 664 -2.19 14.34 -11.17
N ASN A 665 -2.08 13.18 -11.83
CA ASN A 665 -0.84 12.41 -11.78
C ASN A 665 0.17 12.97 -12.78
N HIS A 666 1.38 13.21 -12.31
CA HIS A 666 2.53 13.54 -13.15
C HIS A 666 3.72 12.63 -12.81
N PRO A 667 4.74 12.54 -13.68
CA PRO A 667 5.99 11.84 -13.36
C PRO A 667 6.61 12.33 -12.05
N GLU A 668 7.22 11.43 -11.27
CA GLU A 668 7.83 11.77 -9.97
C GLU A 668 9.00 12.77 -10.08
N ASP A 669 9.66 12.83 -11.24
CA ASP A 669 10.72 13.79 -11.53
C ASP A 669 10.18 15.14 -12.05
N ALA A 670 8.85 15.29 -12.15
CA ALA A 670 8.23 16.53 -12.57
C ALA A 670 8.51 17.66 -11.57
N SER A 671 8.67 18.87 -12.09
CA SER A 671 8.96 20.05 -11.30
C SER A 671 8.31 21.29 -11.92
N TRP A 672 8.37 22.42 -11.22
CA TRP A 672 7.88 23.69 -11.75
C TRP A 672 8.52 24.01 -13.11
N ALA A 673 9.83 23.79 -13.26
CA ALA A 673 10.54 24.07 -14.50
C ALA A 673 10.11 23.17 -15.67
N SER A 674 9.92 21.87 -15.42
CA SER A 674 9.52 20.92 -16.48
C SER A 674 8.03 20.99 -16.82
N LEU A 675 7.18 21.26 -15.82
CA LEU A 675 5.73 21.22 -15.96
C LEU A 675 5.10 22.61 -16.21
N LEU A 676 5.49 23.65 -15.48
CA LEU A 676 4.68 24.88 -15.41
C LEU A 676 5.39 26.16 -15.89
N LYS A 677 6.72 26.20 -15.95
CA LYS A 677 7.49 27.39 -16.32
C LYS A 677 7.21 27.86 -17.75
N ASN A 678 7.22 26.93 -18.71
CA ASN A 678 6.98 27.22 -20.12
C ASN A 678 5.53 26.97 -20.54
N GLY A 679 4.73 26.38 -19.66
CA GLY A 679 3.33 26.02 -19.85
C GLY A 679 3.14 24.57 -20.27
N SER A 680 2.13 23.91 -19.70
CA SER A 680 1.70 22.56 -20.08
C SER A 680 0.26 22.56 -20.58
N SER A 681 -0.03 21.66 -21.53
CA SER A 681 -1.42 21.38 -21.91
C SER A 681 -2.13 20.72 -20.73
N MET A 682 -3.30 21.23 -20.37
CA MET A 682 -4.11 20.73 -19.27
C MET A 682 -5.56 20.63 -19.72
N SER A 683 -6.26 19.61 -19.23
CA SER A 683 -7.71 19.52 -19.46
C SER A 683 -8.42 20.75 -18.93
N THR A 684 -9.47 21.21 -19.59
CA THR A 684 -10.25 22.34 -19.08
C THR A 684 -10.96 21.98 -17.79
N GLY A 685 -11.05 22.92 -16.85
CA GLY A 685 -11.74 22.73 -15.58
C GLY A 685 -11.27 23.67 -14.49
N TYR A 686 -11.76 23.43 -13.28
CA TYR A 686 -11.40 24.17 -12.07
C TYR A 686 -10.36 23.38 -11.28
N TYR A 687 -9.34 24.06 -10.77
CA TYR A 687 -8.14 23.45 -10.19
C TYR A 687 -7.81 24.04 -8.82
N MET A 688 -7.28 23.18 -7.96
CA MET A 688 -6.63 23.50 -6.70
C MET A 688 -5.13 23.20 -6.82
N MET A 689 -4.28 24.18 -6.51
CA MET A 689 -2.85 23.99 -6.33
C MET A 689 -2.53 24.06 -4.84
N VAL A 690 -1.89 23.03 -4.32
CA VAL A 690 -1.38 23.01 -2.94
C VAL A 690 0.13 23.13 -3.03
N THR A 691 0.71 24.04 -2.25
CA THR A 691 2.15 24.12 -2.01
C THR A 691 2.43 23.95 -0.53
N GLY A 692 3.56 23.33 -0.16
CA GLY A 692 3.92 23.27 1.25
C GLY A 692 5.40 23.07 1.53
N SER A 693 5.80 23.58 2.68
CA SER A 693 7.15 23.48 3.23
C SER A 693 7.08 22.77 4.57
N ARG A 694 7.62 21.54 4.63
CA ARG A 694 7.67 20.72 5.84
C ARG A 694 8.83 21.16 6.73
N MET A 695 8.56 21.34 8.01
CA MET A 695 9.50 21.71 9.06
C MET A 695 10.04 20.47 9.76
N ALA A 696 11.15 20.60 10.50
CA ALA A 696 11.82 19.48 11.17
C ALA A 696 10.94 18.73 12.19
N ASN A 697 9.99 19.42 12.83
CA ASN A 697 9.05 18.77 13.76
C ASN A 697 7.88 18.05 13.05
N GLY A 698 7.88 18.02 11.72
CA GLY A 698 6.84 17.44 10.87
C GLY A 698 5.66 18.38 10.55
N GLY A 699 5.61 19.58 11.15
CA GLY A 699 4.62 20.60 10.82
C GLY A 699 4.84 21.18 9.42
N VAL A 700 3.79 21.76 8.83
CA VAL A 700 3.85 22.21 7.42
C VAL A 700 3.25 23.59 7.24
N LEU A 701 3.99 24.46 6.57
CA LEU A 701 3.52 25.77 6.09
C LEU A 701 2.96 25.63 4.68
N ILE A 702 1.66 25.82 4.52
CA ILE A 702 0.93 25.50 3.28
C ILE A 702 0.35 26.77 2.66
N GLN A 703 0.35 26.85 1.33
CA GLN A 703 -0.53 27.75 0.59
C GLN A 703 -1.41 26.94 -0.37
N VAL A 704 -2.69 27.29 -0.45
CA VAL A 704 -3.67 26.68 -1.34
C VAL A 704 -4.20 27.75 -2.27
N SER A 705 -4.23 27.49 -3.58
CA SER A 705 -4.71 28.43 -4.60
C SER A 705 -5.71 27.76 -5.53
N PHE A 706 -6.77 28.46 -5.89
CA PHE A 706 -7.82 27.96 -6.79
C PHE A 706 -7.93 28.80 -8.07
N PHE A 707 -8.06 28.15 -9.23
CA PHE A 707 -8.12 28.81 -10.54
C PHE A 707 -8.77 27.92 -11.61
N SER A 708 -9.17 28.51 -12.75
CA SER A 708 -9.75 27.77 -13.89
C SER A 708 -8.80 27.72 -15.08
N VAL A 709 -8.79 26.60 -15.80
CA VAL A 709 -8.15 26.44 -17.11
C VAL A 709 -9.23 26.37 -18.19
N ASP A 710 -9.25 27.38 -19.05
CA ASP A 710 -10.24 27.52 -20.14
C ASP A 710 -9.73 26.99 -21.48
N LYS A 711 -10.67 26.52 -22.32
CA LYS A 711 -10.38 25.95 -23.64
C LYS A 711 -9.62 26.95 -24.52
N GLY A 712 -8.47 26.52 -25.04
CA GLY A 712 -7.63 27.31 -25.94
C GLY A 712 -7.00 28.57 -25.33
N LYS A 713 -7.17 28.82 -24.02
CA LYS A 713 -6.55 29.96 -23.33
C LYS A 713 -5.30 29.54 -22.57
N THR A 714 -4.41 30.50 -22.31
CA THR A 714 -3.31 30.34 -21.36
C THR A 714 -3.68 30.95 -20.01
N THR A 715 -3.68 30.13 -18.97
CA THR A 715 -3.87 30.53 -17.59
C THR A 715 -2.51 30.70 -16.93
N VAL A 716 -2.25 31.82 -16.27
CA VAL A 716 -1.01 32.07 -15.54
C VAL A 716 -1.36 32.26 -14.06
N THR A 717 -0.79 31.43 -13.18
CA THR A 717 -1.06 31.45 -11.73
C THR A 717 0.25 31.53 -10.93
N PRO A 718 0.31 32.19 -9.77
CA PRO A 718 1.51 32.15 -8.95
C PRO A 718 1.65 30.79 -8.21
N LEU A 719 2.82 30.17 -8.30
CA LEU A 719 3.25 29.12 -7.38
C LEU A 719 4.03 29.80 -6.25
N CYS A 720 3.45 29.84 -5.06
CA CYS A 720 4.08 30.48 -3.91
C CYS A 720 4.52 29.43 -2.89
N MET A 721 5.81 29.38 -2.59
CA MET A 721 6.34 28.57 -1.50
C MET A 721 6.47 29.45 -0.25
N ARG A 722 5.80 29.05 0.84
CA ARG A 722 5.98 29.69 2.13
C ARG A 722 7.30 29.22 2.72
N ASN A 723 8.12 30.13 3.24
CA ASN A 723 9.40 29.79 3.83
C ASN A 723 9.41 30.07 5.33
N ASN A 724 10.07 29.22 6.11
CA ASN A 724 10.46 29.53 7.47
C ASN A 724 11.92 30.03 7.47
N THR A 725 12.11 31.35 7.41
CA THR A 725 13.45 31.96 7.36
C THR A 725 14.26 31.81 8.65
N GLU A 726 13.69 31.23 9.71
CA GLU A 726 14.32 31.16 11.04
C GLU A 726 14.96 29.79 11.40
N GLU A 727 15.04 28.84 10.47
CA GLU A 727 15.17 27.41 10.86
C GLU A 727 16.55 26.74 10.72
N VAL A 728 17.62 27.41 10.27
CA VAL A 728 18.98 26.94 10.66
C VAL A 728 19.24 27.42 12.07
N ARG A 729 18.53 26.81 13.02
CA ARG A 729 18.86 26.93 14.43
C ARG A 729 19.93 25.89 14.72
N VAL A 730 20.89 26.29 15.54
CA VAL A 730 21.74 25.31 16.22
C VAL A 730 20.82 24.52 17.13
N ILE A 731 20.48 23.29 16.74
CA ILE A 731 19.55 22.41 17.47
C ILE A 731 20.25 21.63 18.58
N GLY A 732 21.59 21.61 18.54
CA GLY A 732 22.43 21.17 19.64
C GLY A 732 23.90 21.18 19.25
N SER A 733 24.70 20.37 19.93
CA SER A 733 26.15 20.28 19.69
C SER A 733 26.64 18.85 19.51
N PHE A 734 27.74 18.70 18.78
CA PHE A 734 28.44 17.43 18.59
C PHE A 734 29.94 17.68 18.57
N ASN A 735 30.71 16.95 19.37
CA ASN A 735 32.16 17.13 19.40
C ASN A 735 32.77 16.52 18.12
N SER A 736 33.19 17.36 17.17
CA SER A 736 33.81 16.90 15.92
C SER A 736 35.12 16.15 16.15
N GLU A 737 35.76 16.29 17.31
CA GLU A 737 36.95 15.52 17.68
C GLU A 737 36.62 14.15 18.31
N ALA A 738 35.33 13.77 18.38
CA ALA A 738 34.93 12.44 18.80
C ALA A 738 35.58 11.37 17.90
N LEU A 739 36.13 10.34 18.54
CA LEU A 739 36.90 9.28 17.88
C LEU A 739 35.99 8.13 17.49
N TYR A 740 36.25 7.57 16.31
CA TYR A 740 35.70 6.29 15.88
C TYR A 740 36.82 5.37 15.38
N THR A 741 36.57 4.07 15.33
CA THR A 741 37.55 3.09 14.86
C THR A 741 37.39 2.84 13.36
N ARG A 742 38.50 2.86 12.62
CA ARG A 742 38.47 2.49 11.20
C ARG A 742 38.23 1.00 11.03
N PRO A 743 37.40 0.57 10.06
CA PRO A 743 37.09 -0.84 9.94
C PRO A 743 38.32 -1.68 9.57
N GLY A 744 38.46 -2.85 10.19
CA GLY A 744 39.58 -3.76 9.95
C GLY A 744 40.92 -3.33 10.58
N THR A 745 40.95 -2.25 11.36
CA THR A 745 42.12 -1.81 12.13
C THR A 745 41.70 -1.43 13.57
N ASP A 746 42.68 -1.26 14.46
CA ASP A 746 42.45 -0.63 15.78
C ASP A 746 42.78 0.88 15.76
N GLU A 747 42.92 1.47 14.58
CA GLU A 747 43.20 2.91 14.43
C GLU A 747 41.96 3.73 14.80
N GLN A 748 42.09 4.59 15.81
CA GLN A 748 41.09 5.60 16.15
C GLN A 748 41.39 6.90 15.42
N VAL A 749 40.36 7.45 14.76
CA VAL A 749 40.43 8.71 14.03
C VAL A 749 39.24 9.58 14.44
N SER A 750 39.43 10.90 14.52
CA SER A 750 38.32 11.79 14.80
C SER A 750 37.44 12.00 13.58
N VAL A 751 36.16 12.33 13.82
CA VAL A 751 35.25 12.76 12.75
C VAL A 751 35.87 13.91 11.96
N LEU A 752 36.40 14.94 12.64
CA LEU A 752 36.99 16.12 12.01
C LEU A 752 38.20 15.80 11.13
N ASN A 753 39.07 14.88 11.58
CA ASN A 753 40.22 14.44 10.78
C ASN A 753 39.77 13.81 9.46
N THR A 754 38.69 13.02 9.51
CA THR A 754 38.12 12.35 8.33
C THR A 754 37.36 13.30 7.41
N THR A 755 36.60 14.23 7.97
CA THR A 755 35.71 15.11 7.21
C THR A 755 36.38 16.40 6.75
N GLY A 756 37.47 16.80 7.40
CA GLY A 756 38.08 18.12 7.21
C GLY A 756 37.22 19.26 7.77
N ARG A 757 37.68 20.50 7.56
CA ARG A 757 36.98 21.70 8.04
C ARG A 757 35.75 22.03 7.20
N GLY A 758 34.67 22.44 7.86
CA GLY A 758 33.38 22.79 7.26
C GLY A 758 32.24 21.97 7.87
N TYR A 759 31.16 21.84 7.10
CA TYR A 759 30.04 20.97 7.44
C TYR A 759 30.32 19.51 7.05
N TYR A 760 29.76 18.60 7.82
CA TYR A 760 29.88 17.16 7.63
C TYR A 760 28.62 16.43 8.12
N ILE A 761 28.42 15.22 7.60
CA ILE A 761 27.36 14.32 8.08
C ILE A 761 28.00 13.22 8.93
N VAL A 762 27.44 12.94 10.10
CA VAL A 762 27.74 11.74 10.89
C VAL A 762 26.45 10.96 11.09
N GLY A 763 26.46 9.67 10.76
CA GLY A 763 25.37 8.75 11.03
C GLY A 763 25.85 7.56 11.84
N VAL A 764 25.09 7.13 12.85
CA VAL A 764 25.23 5.81 13.48
C VAL A 764 24.13 4.91 12.95
N LEU A 765 24.49 3.76 12.40
CA LEU A 765 23.63 2.89 11.62
C LEU A 765 23.22 1.63 12.40
N GLY A 766 21.98 1.20 12.21
CA GLY A 766 21.58 -0.19 12.44
C GLY A 766 22.05 -1.08 11.29
N VAL A 767 21.91 -2.41 11.42
CA VAL A 767 22.27 -3.34 10.33
C VAL A 767 21.14 -4.32 10.09
N GLY A 768 20.70 -4.42 8.84
CA GLY A 768 19.56 -5.26 8.45
C GLY A 768 18.23 -4.80 9.04
N GLN A 769 18.14 -3.53 9.46
CA GLN A 769 16.92 -2.92 10.01
C GLN A 769 16.31 -1.98 8.99
N GLU A 770 14.99 -2.04 8.82
CA GLU A 770 14.25 -1.27 7.80
C GLU A 770 14.56 0.24 7.85
N PRO A 771 14.56 0.93 9.01
CA PRO A 771 14.84 2.37 9.03
C PRO A 771 16.21 2.74 8.47
N THR A 772 17.22 1.90 8.72
CA THR A 772 18.57 2.15 8.21
C THR A 772 18.62 1.87 6.72
N ASN A 773 18.04 0.76 6.27
CA ASN A 773 17.99 0.42 4.86
C ASN A 773 17.26 1.51 4.06
N HIS A 774 16.15 2.04 4.59
CA HIS A 774 15.41 3.15 3.99
C HIS A 774 16.26 4.42 3.89
N ALA A 775 16.87 4.86 4.99
CA ALA A 775 17.70 6.06 5.01
C ALA A 775 18.89 5.97 4.03
N LEU A 776 19.54 4.81 3.94
CA LEU A 776 20.65 4.59 3.00
C LEU A 776 20.15 4.61 1.55
N LYS A 777 19.01 3.96 1.25
CA LYS A 777 18.39 3.98 -0.09
C LYS A 777 18.04 5.41 -0.51
N ASP A 778 17.50 6.22 0.39
CA ASP A 778 17.20 7.63 0.13
C ASP A 778 18.47 8.46 -0.17
N ILE A 779 19.58 8.14 0.48
CA ILE A 779 20.89 8.76 0.19
C ILE A 779 21.42 8.31 -1.17
N GLU A 780 21.27 7.03 -1.55
CA GLU A 780 21.67 6.51 -2.88
C GLU A 780 20.98 7.26 -4.02
N VAL A 781 19.68 7.55 -3.87
CA VAL A 781 18.88 8.28 -4.86
C VAL A 781 19.48 9.66 -5.15
N LYS A 782 20.21 10.25 -4.20
CA LYS A 782 20.82 11.60 -4.31
C LYS A 782 22.33 11.61 -4.43
N LYS A 783 22.89 10.49 -4.92
CA LYS A 783 24.33 10.31 -5.13
C LYS A 783 25.01 11.52 -5.79
N ALA A 784 24.50 11.95 -6.94
CA ALA A 784 25.14 12.99 -7.75
C ALA A 784 25.21 14.34 -7.02
N GLU A 785 24.17 14.69 -6.27
CA GLU A 785 24.10 15.92 -5.48
C GLU A 785 25.04 15.89 -4.27
N PHE A 786 25.12 14.78 -3.54
CA PHE A 786 26.08 14.62 -2.44
C PHE A 786 27.53 14.63 -2.92
N GLU A 787 27.82 13.99 -4.06
CA GLU A 787 29.16 14.04 -4.67
C GLU A 787 29.50 15.46 -5.15
N LYS A 788 28.52 16.20 -5.67
CA LYS A 788 28.68 17.61 -6.04
C LYS A 788 28.91 18.53 -4.84
N TRP A 789 28.27 18.27 -3.70
CA TRP A 789 28.54 19.00 -2.45
C TRP A 789 29.97 18.78 -1.96
N GLY A 790 30.53 17.58 -2.20
CA GLY A 790 31.96 17.29 -2.06
C GLY A 790 32.46 17.19 -0.62
N ARG A 791 31.57 17.14 0.38
CA ARG A 791 31.93 16.91 1.79
C ARG A 791 31.76 15.45 2.18
N THR A 792 32.53 15.00 3.16
CA THR A 792 32.53 13.59 3.60
C THR A 792 31.29 13.25 4.43
N ILE A 793 30.74 12.06 4.21
CA ILE A 793 29.65 11.47 5.00
C ILE A 793 30.24 10.32 5.82
N VAL A 794 30.27 10.44 7.14
CA VAL A 794 30.79 9.41 8.03
C VAL A 794 29.64 8.55 8.54
N LEU A 795 29.64 7.26 8.18
CA LEU A 795 28.61 6.30 8.60
C LEU A 795 29.24 5.25 9.50
N LEU A 796 28.81 5.22 10.75
CA LEU A 796 29.37 4.41 11.82
C LEU A 796 28.45 3.23 12.13
N PHE A 797 29.03 2.06 12.32
CA PHE A 797 28.33 0.89 12.84
C PHE A 797 28.52 0.79 14.36
N THR A 798 27.55 0.20 15.05
CA THR A 798 27.59 0.07 16.52
C THR A 798 28.74 -0.81 17.01
N ASP A 799 29.19 -1.76 16.19
CA ASP A 799 30.32 -2.64 16.50
C ASP A 799 30.91 -3.29 15.22
N GLU A 800 32.01 -4.03 15.38
CA GLU A 800 32.70 -4.75 14.31
C GLU A 800 31.82 -5.85 13.68
N ALA A 801 30.93 -6.47 14.44
CA ALA A 801 30.05 -7.51 13.93
C ALA A 801 28.94 -6.92 13.04
N ALA A 802 28.39 -5.78 13.43
CA ALA A 802 27.48 -4.98 12.63
C ALA A 802 28.15 -4.56 11.30
N TYR A 803 29.37 -4.02 11.34
CA TYR A 803 30.11 -3.67 10.12
C TYR A 803 30.30 -4.87 9.18
N LYS A 804 30.69 -6.04 9.72
CA LYS A 804 30.90 -7.26 8.91
C LYS A 804 29.62 -7.82 8.29
N LYS A 805 28.46 -7.55 8.89
CA LYS A 805 27.15 -7.95 8.36
C LYS A 805 26.65 -7.04 7.25
N PHE A 806 27.11 -5.79 7.20
CA PHE A 806 26.70 -4.84 6.17
C PHE A 806 27.23 -5.25 4.80
N ASP A 807 26.34 -5.58 3.86
CA ASP A 807 26.72 -5.84 2.47
C ASP A 807 26.57 -4.56 1.65
N ARG A 808 27.71 -3.94 1.31
CA ARG A 808 27.76 -2.76 0.43
C ARG A 808 27.12 -3.02 -0.94
N LYS A 809 27.03 -4.28 -1.40
CA LYS A 809 26.37 -4.62 -2.67
C LYS A 809 24.87 -4.37 -2.64
N GLU A 810 24.25 -4.37 -1.45
CA GLU A 810 22.84 -4.00 -1.30
C GLU A 810 22.62 -2.50 -1.54
N PHE A 811 23.68 -1.69 -1.45
CA PHE A 811 23.66 -0.23 -1.64
C PHE A 811 24.70 0.22 -2.69
N PRO A 812 24.55 -0.23 -3.96
CA PRO A 812 25.56 -0.05 -5.02
C PRO A 812 25.78 1.41 -5.44
N ASN A 813 24.82 2.29 -5.18
CA ASN A 813 24.77 3.69 -5.56
C ASN A 813 25.02 4.65 -4.39
N LEU A 814 25.59 4.20 -3.27
CA LEU A 814 25.98 5.13 -2.21
C LEU A 814 27.02 6.15 -2.74
N PRO A 815 26.96 7.42 -2.28
CA PRO A 815 27.92 8.45 -2.64
C PRO A 815 29.37 8.01 -2.41
N SER A 816 30.26 8.30 -3.36
CA SER A 816 31.68 7.90 -3.27
C SER A 816 32.44 8.57 -2.11
N ASN A 817 31.93 9.67 -1.58
CA ASN A 817 32.39 10.40 -0.40
C ASN A 817 31.88 9.84 0.95
N VAL A 818 31.23 8.67 0.96
CA VAL A 818 30.89 7.95 2.19
C VAL A 818 32.12 7.23 2.76
N VAL A 819 32.38 7.45 4.05
CA VAL A 819 33.41 6.76 4.83
C VAL A 819 32.75 5.96 5.93
N PHE A 820 33.10 4.69 6.03
CA PHE A 820 32.58 3.81 7.07
C PHE A 820 33.50 3.76 8.29
N GLY A 821 32.91 3.58 9.47
CA GLY A 821 33.62 3.46 10.74
C GLY A 821 32.84 2.64 11.77
N ILE A 822 33.41 2.49 12.97
CA ILE A 822 32.80 1.74 14.07
C ILE A 822 32.82 2.60 15.34
N ASP A 823 31.65 2.78 15.96
CA ASP A 823 31.47 3.41 17.27
C ASP A 823 31.62 2.35 18.39
N LYS A 824 32.84 1.82 18.54
CA LYS A 824 33.15 0.56 19.26
C LYS A 824 32.68 0.54 20.73
N ASP A 825 32.59 1.70 21.37
CA ASP A 825 32.14 1.86 22.77
C ASP A 825 30.79 2.58 22.90
N GLY A 826 30.13 2.89 21.77
CA GLY A 826 28.86 3.62 21.73
C GLY A 826 28.95 5.07 22.16
N SER A 827 30.15 5.63 22.28
CA SER A 827 30.37 6.99 22.80
C SER A 827 29.82 8.06 21.86
N ILE A 828 29.92 7.88 20.54
CA ILE A 828 29.36 8.81 19.56
C ILE A 828 27.83 8.79 19.62
N LEU A 829 27.22 7.60 19.58
CA LEU A 829 25.77 7.46 19.67
C LEU A 829 25.22 8.09 20.95
N LYS A 830 25.85 7.80 22.10
CA LYS A 830 25.46 8.36 23.39
C LYS A 830 25.60 9.88 23.42
N MET A 831 26.68 10.42 22.87
CA MET A 831 26.90 11.86 22.78
C MET A 831 25.81 12.55 21.95
N ILE A 832 25.46 11.98 20.79
CA ILE A 832 24.37 12.50 19.96
C ILE A 832 23.05 12.43 20.74
N ALA A 833 22.75 11.28 21.36
CA ALA A 833 21.52 11.08 22.11
C ALA A 833 21.34 12.09 23.26
N GLU A 834 22.39 12.35 24.03
CA GLU A 834 22.39 13.30 25.14
C GLU A 834 22.23 14.75 24.64
N ASN A 835 23.02 15.15 23.65
CA ASN A 835 23.02 16.54 23.16
C ASN A 835 21.76 16.89 22.36
N MET A 836 21.13 15.91 21.72
CA MET A 836 19.90 16.06 20.95
C MET A 836 18.64 15.68 21.76
N LYS A 837 18.79 15.20 23.00
CA LYS A 837 17.71 14.79 23.93
C LYS A 837 16.84 13.64 23.40
N LEU A 838 17.47 12.64 22.79
CA LEU A 838 16.81 11.49 22.15
C LEU A 838 16.50 10.32 23.11
N GLY A 839 16.64 10.54 24.42
CA GLY A 839 16.55 9.49 25.42
C GLY A 839 17.80 8.59 25.50
N SER A 840 17.78 7.60 26.39
CA SER A 840 18.96 6.76 26.69
C SER A 840 19.25 5.66 25.67
N LYS A 841 18.30 5.37 24.77
CA LYS A 841 18.42 4.37 23.70
C LYS A 841 17.71 4.90 22.45
N PRO A 842 18.33 5.81 21.68
CA PRO A 842 17.71 6.33 20.45
C PRO A 842 17.54 5.20 19.42
N THR A 843 16.47 5.29 18.63
CA THR A 843 16.22 4.37 17.52
C THR A 843 17.21 4.65 16.39
N LEU A 844 17.84 3.61 15.83
CA LEU A 844 18.77 3.74 14.71
C LEU A 844 18.03 3.75 13.36
N PRO A 845 18.59 4.39 12.31
CA PRO A 845 19.84 5.14 12.31
C PRO A 845 19.69 6.47 13.06
N VAL A 846 20.79 7.07 13.52
CA VAL A 846 20.82 8.44 14.06
C VAL A 846 21.78 9.23 13.19
N ILE A 847 21.28 10.23 12.46
CA ILE A 847 22.03 11.01 11.47
C ILE A 847 21.98 12.49 11.83
N ILE A 848 23.15 13.14 11.87
CA ILE A 848 23.28 14.58 12.12
C ILE A 848 24.04 15.27 10.99
N LEU A 849 23.71 16.54 10.75
CA LEU A 849 24.54 17.49 9.99
C LEU A 849 25.18 18.46 10.98
N GLY A 850 26.49 18.37 11.12
CA GLY A 850 27.29 19.19 12.03
C GLY A 850 28.35 20.01 11.31
N ASP A 851 29.02 20.90 12.05
CA ASP A 851 30.18 21.63 11.56
C ASP A 851 31.41 21.54 12.48
N THR A 852 32.53 22.08 12.01
CA THR A 852 33.80 22.15 12.75
C THR A 852 33.72 22.99 14.04
N PHE A 853 32.67 23.78 14.22
CA PHE A 853 32.44 24.55 15.45
C PHE A 853 31.54 23.79 16.43
N ASN A 854 31.36 22.48 16.22
CA ASN A 854 30.55 21.59 17.04
C ASN A 854 29.07 21.96 17.08
N ARG A 855 28.57 22.69 16.06
CA ARG A 855 27.15 23.05 15.96
C ARG A 855 26.44 22.00 15.14
N VAL A 856 25.29 21.52 15.62
CA VAL A 856 24.39 20.65 14.88
C VAL A 856 23.23 21.47 14.35
N VAL A 857 22.95 21.34 13.06
CA VAL A 857 21.91 22.10 12.34
C VAL A 857 20.83 21.20 11.73
N PHE A 858 21.02 19.88 11.79
CA PHE A 858 20.04 18.87 11.42
C PHE A 858 20.29 17.62 12.25
N GLU A 859 19.22 16.96 12.65
CA GLU A 859 19.20 15.69 13.34
C GLU A 859 17.97 14.92 12.85
N SER A 860 18.15 13.63 12.62
CA SER A 860 17.08 12.69 12.35
C SER A 860 17.47 11.34 12.94
N HIS A 861 16.52 10.65 13.54
CA HIS A 861 16.73 9.32 14.09
C HIS A 861 15.55 8.40 13.83
N GLY A 862 15.81 7.10 13.80
CA GLY A 862 14.82 6.07 13.49
C GLY A 862 14.32 6.19 12.05
N TYR A 863 13.04 5.90 11.84
CA TYR A 863 12.46 5.94 10.51
C TYR A 863 12.22 7.37 10.04
N THR A 864 12.78 7.70 8.89
CA THR A 864 12.59 8.97 8.21
C THR A 864 12.75 8.76 6.72
N ILE A 865 11.84 9.34 5.94
CA ILE A 865 11.79 9.18 4.50
C ILE A 865 12.36 10.41 3.81
N GLY A 866 12.98 10.18 2.67
CA GLY A 866 13.64 11.23 1.91
C GLY A 866 14.85 11.75 2.68
N MET A 867 15.54 10.91 3.46
CA MET A 867 16.72 11.31 4.23
C MET A 867 17.73 12.09 3.37
N GLY A 868 17.98 11.61 2.15
CA GLY A 868 18.83 12.32 1.18
C GLY A 868 18.32 13.72 0.82
N GLU A 869 17.01 13.88 0.63
CA GLU A 869 16.39 15.19 0.32
C GLU A 869 16.40 16.13 1.52
N GLN A 870 16.13 15.63 2.73
CA GLN A 870 16.15 16.43 3.94
C GLN A 870 17.55 16.96 4.24
N LEU A 871 18.57 16.10 4.17
CA LEU A 871 19.97 16.51 4.32
C LEU A 871 20.37 17.56 3.28
N LEU A 872 20.03 17.33 1.99
CA LEU A 872 20.32 18.29 0.92
C LEU A 872 19.58 19.61 1.08
N HIS A 873 18.34 19.58 1.59
CA HIS A 873 17.59 20.80 1.89
C HIS A 873 18.33 21.67 2.90
N VAL A 874 18.87 21.08 3.97
CA VAL A 874 19.68 21.83 4.94
C VAL A 874 21.01 22.26 4.31
N ILE A 875 21.70 21.37 3.59
CA ILE A 875 22.99 21.64 2.95
C ILE A 875 22.93 22.80 1.95
N HIS A 876 21.94 22.84 1.05
CA HIS A 876 21.75 23.95 0.12
C HIS A 876 21.49 25.29 0.83
N GLY A 877 21.24 25.22 2.13
CA GLY A 877 21.04 26.35 3.01
C GLY A 877 22.25 26.91 3.70
N LEU A 878 23.37 26.20 3.65
CA LEU A 878 24.63 26.53 4.30
C LEU A 878 25.56 27.20 3.27
#